data_AF-A0A1C0VVU0-F1
#
_entry.id   AF-A0A1C0VVU0-F1
#
_cell.length_a   1.000
_cell.length_b   1.000
_cell.length_c   1.000
_cell.angle_alpha   90.00
_cell.angle_beta   90.00
_cell.angle_gamma   90.00
#
_symmetry.space_group_name_H-M   'P 1'
#
loop_
_entity.id
_entity.type
_entity.pdbx_description
1 polymer ?
#
loop_
_entity_poly.entity_id
_entity_poly.type
_entity_poly.pdbx_seq_one_letter_code
_entity_poly.pdbx_strand_id
1 'polypeptide(L)'
;MTTTYFQTANELKQKGQFSEALAYYYQAIEQNPKFHWYHHNLGETLAKLGRFEDAIVSFQQAIDISPNGSSYYGMAQILSQNGQIDQAKLAYYRAIELNPHWGEVLVKQGGLERVIACFDSVLQRDPHQAMVYYNFSLHLAEKDLMDDAIALFQKAPQFGHNLELNNKRDREKLPDTGSIYEILWKKLNQLGKIDDISEPIPTKAEAETYFEKNSNYTIIDINNLTEADQSLLNNYGISLANLQLIKKDDINLEEIYINSFHPTSKIKLSRKYIENISELWSISKNHACCKAMVETGYVYSVCPFSGETVKSNQSFYVNYENWLLMHVYRFAGKEVFYLVIGNTCRGKICIYLPEKEIIIKFSPHWLVSNEINKFVNGLKVSLVSSYEKAKSYIENQVPKNLVFDIGFNKNFGHYYWNELSGILYLQSNYILETVEKFLVGTQDFFNVGGVFPEIPSHKITKLANTDELFQTILDNNYFAVQVNDLFMSQELADRVTQFSLKKCSENPEFLEEVERAKKHFPLLCIQIRSSRTWVSQVEGNANIIKKLAEEFPNLGVVFDGWSRLEVGDSHSELMINKDQDIMNQIIALIPPNIKTYCAIGTTVEKVVFAHAIDVYSAPLGSGMTRLIWIASKPGVTHSHTYFYDVVWCKDHMNSPLVGENVIPPIWVDRNYIVDLPDSNYDCDWSVIYEEIINIVRELSPR
;
A
#
# COMPACT_ATOMS: atom_id res chain seq x y z
N MET A 1 -37.65 -22.19 -34.39
CA MET A 1 -37.12 -21.31 -33.33
C MET A 1 -38.09 -20.15 -33.21
N THR A 2 -38.77 -20.01 -32.07
CA THR A 2 -39.66 -18.87 -31.81
C THR A 2 -38.81 -17.72 -31.32
N THR A 3 -38.41 -16.84 -32.24
CA THR A 3 -37.69 -15.60 -31.96
C THR A 3 -38.58 -14.70 -31.09
N THR A 4 -38.05 -14.15 -29.99
CA THR A 4 -38.82 -13.27 -29.10
C THR A 4 -39.14 -11.94 -29.80
N TYR A 5 -40.20 -11.22 -29.38
CA TYR A 5 -40.55 -9.93 -29.99
C TYR A 5 -39.39 -8.94 -30.04
N PHE A 6 -38.52 -8.94 -29.02
CA PHE A 6 -37.33 -8.10 -29.00
C PHE A 6 -36.26 -8.51 -30.03
N GLN A 7 -36.03 -9.81 -30.22
CA GLN A 7 -35.11 -10.29 -31.23
C GLN A 7 -35.62 -9.95 -32.64
N THR A 8 -36.91 -10.16 -32.91
CA THR A 8 -37.56 -9.77 -34.17
C THR A 8 -37.46 -8.26 -34.40
N ALA A 9 -37.68 -7.44 -33.38
CA ALA A 9 -37.54 -5.99 -33.47
C ALA A 9 -36.10 -5.56 -33.81
N ASN A 10 -35.09 -6.20 -33.19
CA ASN A 10 -33.68 -5.94 -33.48
C ASN A 10 -33.29 -6.35 -34.91
N GLU A 11 -33.77 -7.50 -35.40
CA GLU A 11 -33.54 -7.95 -36.78
C GLU A 11 -34.15 -6.97 -37.80
N LEU A 12 -35.38 -6.51 -37.56
CA LEU A 12 -36.04 -5.51 -38.41
C LEU A 12 -35.30 -4.17 -38.37
N LYS A 13 -34.87 -3.72 -37.18
CA LYS A 13 -34.04 -2.51 -37.01
C LYS A 13 -32.74 -2.61 -37.82
N GLN A 14 -32.06 -3.75 -37.78
CA GLN A 14 -30.83 -3.98 -38.56
C GLN A 14 -31.06 -3.95 -40.08
N LYS A 15 -32.24 -4.39 -40.55
CA LYS A 15 -32.65 -4.32 -41.96
C LYS A 15 -33.11 -2.91 -42.39
N GLY A 16 -33.13 -1.93 -41.49
CA GLY A 16 -33.65 -0.58 -41.75
C GLY A 16 -35.17 -0.47 -41.77
N GLN A 17 -35.87 -1.53 -41.37
CA GLN A 17 -37.34 -1.62 -41.29
C GLN A 17 -37.83 -1.04 -39.96
N PHE A 18 -37.60 0.26 -39.76
CA PHE A 18 -37.80 0.92 -38.46
C PHE A 18 -39.28 0.98 -38.05
N SER A 19 -40.20 1.20 -38.99
CA SER A 19 -41.64 1.26 -38.69
C SER A 19 -42.19 -0.09 -38.23
N GLU A 20 -41.79 -1.21 -38.86
CA GLU A 20 -42.19 -2.54 -38.38
C GLU A 20 -41.52 -2.86 -37.03
N ALA A 21 -40.27 -2.47 -36.83
CA ALA A 21 -39.56 -2.69 -35.56
C ALA A 21 -40.26 -2.03 -34.35
N LEU A 22 -40.84 -0.83 -34.51
CA LEU A 22 -41.58 -0.16 -33.43
C LEU A 22 -42.71 -1.02 -32.86
N ALA A 23 -43.50 -1.65 -33.72
CA ALA A 23 -44.63 -2.48 -33.29
C ALA A 23 -44.16 -3.64 -32.41
N TYR A 24 -43.05 -4.28 -32.79
CA TYR A 24 -42.45 -5.36 -32.02
C TYR A 24 -41.78 -4.90 -30.72
N TYR A 25 -41.18 -3.70 -30.68
CA TYR A 25 -40.70 -3.13 -29.42
C TYR A 25 -41.84 -2.83 -28.44
N TYR A 26 -42.98 -2.28 -28.91
CA TYR A 26 -44.14 -2.08 -28.04
C TYR A 26 -44.69 -3.39 -27.48
N GLN A 27 -44.78 -4.44 -28.31
CA GLN A 27 -45.15 -5.78 -27.85
C GLN A 27 -44.15 -6.36 -26.84
N ALA A 28 -42.84 -6.14 -27.03
CA ALA A 28 -41.83 -6.55 -26.06
C ALA A 28 -41.97 -5.81 -24.71
N ILE A 29 -42.29 -4.51 -24.75
CA ILE A 29 -42.54 -3.68 -23.56
C ILE A 29 -43.80 -4.15 -22.82
N GLU A 30 -44.88 -4.48 -23.53
CA GLU A 30 -46.10 -5.03 -22.92
C GLU A 30 -45.83 -6.33 -22.17
N GLN A 31 -44.96 -7.20 -22.70
CA GLN A 31 -44.60 -8.48 -22.08
C GLN A 31 -43.69 -8.30 -20.86
N ASN A 32 -42.75 -7.36 -20.90
CA ASN A 32 -41.90 -7.06 -19.76
C ASN A 32 -41.52 -5.56 -19.74
N PRO A 33 -42.30 -4.72 -19.02
CA PRO A 33 -42.11 -3.27 -19.03
C PRO A 33 -40.87 -2.81 -18.25
N LYS A 34 -40.27 -3.68 -17.43
CA LYS A 34 -39.12 -3.37 -16.57
C LYS A 34 -37.77 -3.71 -17.19
N PHE A 35 -37.74 -4.10 -18.47
CA PHE A 35 -36.48 -4.35 -19.16
C PHE A 35 -36.04 -3.11 -19.95
N HIS A 36 -35.07 -2.38 -19.40
CA HIS A 36 -34.65 -1.06 -19.92
C HIS A 36 -34.19 -1.09 -21.39
N TRP A 37 -33.61 -2.20 -21.87
CA TRP A 37 -33.15 -2.30 -23.27
C TRP A 37 -34.28 -2.25 -24.30
N TYR A 38 -35.52 -2.56 -23.95
CA TYR A 38 -36.64 -2.39 -24.88
C TYR A 38 -36.90 -0.92 -25.17
N HIS A 39 -36.96 -0.11 -24.11
CA HIS A 39 -37.14 1.33 -24.20
C HIS A 39 -35.93 2.03 -24.85
N HIS A 40 -34.71 1.56 -24.57
CA HIS A 40 -33.51 2.05 -25.24
C HIS A 40 -33.56 1.84 -26.77
N ASN A 41 -33.83 0.61 -27.21
CA ASN A 41 -33.89 0.28 -28.63
C ASN A 41 -35.10 0.91 -29.34
N LEU A 42 -36.21 1.10 -28.61
CA LEU A 42 -37.34 1.89 -29.08
C LEU A 42 -36.91 3.34 -29.34
N GLY A 43 -36.19 3.96 -28.40
CA GLY A 43 -35.64 5.31 -28.54
C GLY A 43 -34.73 5.47 -29.76
N GLU A 44 -33.79 4.54 -29.97
CA GLU A 44 -32.94 4.55 -31.17
C GLU A 44 -33.76 4.44 -32.48
N THR A 45 -34.79 3.59 -32.47
CA THR A 45 -35.64 3.36 -33.64
C THR A 45 -36.49 4.59 -33.96
N LEU A 46 -37.06 5.24 -32.93
CA LEU A 46 -37.79 6.49 -33.06
C LEU A 46 -36.89 7.63 -33.58
N ALA A 47 -35.66 7.70 -33.11
CA ALA A 47 -34.67 8.66 -33.60
C ALA A 47 -34.35 8.47 -35.10
N LYS A 48 -34.21 7.22 -35.58
CA LYS A 48 -34.00 6.93 -37.01
C LYS A 48 -35.18 7.36 -37.88
N LEU A 49 -36.38 7.46 -37.30
CA LEU A 49 -37.59 7.97 -37.94
C LEU A 49 -37.77 9.49 -37.80
N GLY A 50 -36.82 10.19 -37.16
CA GLY A 50 -36.90 11.64 -36.93
C GLY A 50 -37.89 12.05 -35.82
N ARG A 51 -38.41 11.09 -35.03
CA ARG A 51 -39.32 11.36 -33.90
C ARG A 51 -38.51 11.63 -32.63
N PHE A 52 -37.88 12.79 -32.57
CA PHE A 52 -36.89 13.10 -31.54
C PHE A 52 -37.47 13.22 -30.13
N GLU A 53 -38.64 13.84 -29.97
CA GLU A 53 -39.30 13.97 -28.65
C GLU A 53 -39.68 12.60 -28.08
N ASP A 54 -40.27 11.73 -28.91
CA ASP A 54 -40.63 10.37 -28.50
C ASP A 54 -39.40 9.51 -28.18
N ALA A 55 -38.31 9.72 -28.92
CA ALA A 55 -37.04 9.07 -28.66
C ALA A 55 -36.47 9.48 -27.29
N ILE A 56 -36.47 10.78 -26.97
CA ILE A 56 -36.03 11.31 -25.66
C ILE A 56 -36.86 10.69 -24.53
N VAL A 57 -38.20 10.63 -24.67
CA VAL A 57 -39.07 9.99 -23.67
C VAL A 57 -38.73 8.52 -23.49
N SER A 58 -38.48 7.79 -24.59
CA SER A 58 -38.14 6.37 -24.53
C SER A 58 -36.77 6.13 -23.86
N PHE A 59 -35.77 6.98 -24.13
CA PHE A 59 -34.51 6.91 -23.42
C PHE A 59 -34.65 7.26 -21.93
N GLN A 60 -35.47 8.27 -21.59
CA GLN A 60 -35.75 8.61 -20.19
C GLN A 60 -36.40 7.43 -19.45
N GLN A 61 -37.36 6.74 -20.08
CA GLN A 61 -37.97 5.53 -19.50
C GLN A 61 -36.93 4.42 -19.27
N ALA A 62 -35.99 4.22 -20.21
CA ALA A 62 -34.89 3.27 -20.01
C ALA A 62 -34.01 3.66 -18.81
N ILE A 63 -33.70 4.95 -18.66
CA ILE A 63 -32.92 5.50 -17.55
C ILE A 63 -33.65 5.33 -16.21
N ASP A 64 -34.96 5.62 -16.17
CA ASP A 64 -35.77 5.53 -14.95
C ASP A 64 -35.89 4.07 -14.45
N ILE A 65 -35.88 3.10 -15.37
CA ILE A 65 -35.87 1.67 -15.03
C ILE A 65 -34.49 1.23 -14.53
N SER A 66 -33.43 1.61 -15.24
CA SER A 66 -32.06 1.28 -14.89
C SER A 66 -31.10 2.30 -15.50
N PRO A 67 -30.53 3.21 -14.69
CA PRO A 67 -29.56 4.19 -15.17
C PRO A 67 -28.37 3.47 -15.85
N ASN A 68 -28.13 3.78 -17.13
CA ASN A 68 -27.06 3.17 -17.92
C ASN A 68 -26.48 4.18 -18.91
N GLY A 69 -25.16 4.11 -19.13
CA GLY A 69 -24.45 5.07 -19.97
C GLY A 69 -24.94 5.09 -21.43
N SER A 70 -25.35 3.95 -21.99
CA SER A 70 -25.82 3.84 -23.38
C SER A 70 -27.08 4.65 -23.64
N SER A 71 -28.03 4.63 -22.71
CA SER A 71 -29.29 5.39 -22.84
C SER A 71 -29.07 6.88 -22.64
N TYR A 72 -28.21 7.28 -21.70
CA TYR A 72 -27.79 8.67 -21.56
C TYR A 72 -27.07 9.19 -22.81
N TYR A 73 -26.17 8.39 -23.39
CA TYR A 73 -25.46 8.75 -24.62
C TYR A 73 -26.42 8.88 -25.82
N GLY A 74 -27.31 7.91 -26.01
CA GLY A 74 -28.34 7.95 -27.06
C GLY A 74 -29.23 9.19 -26.91
N MET A 75 -29.71 9.47 -25.70
CA MET A 75 -30.47 10.68 -25.40
C MET A 75 -29.68 11.95 -25.71
N ALA A 76 -28.40 12.02 -25.31
CA ALA A 76 -27.53 13.17 -25.55
C ALA A 76 -27.32 13.45 -27.05
N GLN A 77 -27.21 12.41 -27.88
CA GLN A 77 -27.13 12.56 -29.33
C GLN A 77 -28.39 13.20 -29.90
N ILE A 78 -29.57 12.76 -29.45
CA ILE A 78 -30.85 13.30 -29.92
C ILE A 78 -31.07 14.72 -29.42
N LEU A 79 -30.79 14.99 -28.15
CA LEU A 79 -30.84 16.34 -27.58
C LEU A 79 -29.93 17.32 -28.35
N SER A 80 -28.72 16.86 -28.74
CA SER A 80 -27.80 17.66 -29.54
C SER A 80 -28.34 17.93 -30.96
N GLN A 81 -28.99 16.95 -31.58
CA GLN A 81 -29.63 17.11 -32.90
C GLN A 81 -30.86 18.02 -32.84
N ASN A 82 -31.60 17.99 -31.72
CA ASN A 82 -32.77 18.83 -31.47
C ASN A 82 -32.41 20.23 -30.93
N GLY A 83 -31.12 20.61 -30.92
CA GLY A 83 -30.66 21.94 -30.48
C GLY A 83 -30.67 22.18 -28.96
N GLN A 84 -30.99 21.16 -28.15
CA GLN A 84 -31.04 21.23 -26.69
C GLN A 84 -29.65 20.99 -26.08
N ILE A 85 -28.70 21.90 -26.38
CA ILE A 85 -27.27 21.72 -26.13
C ILE A 85 -26.93 21.52 -24.64
N ASP A 86 -27.52 22.29 -23.73
CA ASP A 86 -27.20 22.17 -22.29
C ASP A 86 -27.70 20.85 -21.68
N GLN A 87 -28.85 20.36 -22.14
CA GLN A 87 -29.37 19.06 -21.72
C GLN A 87 -28.52 17.93 -22.32
N ALA A 88 -28.07 18.08 -23.57
CA ALA A 88 -27.17 17.13 -24.22
C ALA A 88 -25.84 17.02 -23.46
N LYS A 89 -25.23 18.14 -23.03
CA LYS A 89 -24.00 18.14 -22.24
C LYS A 89 -24.17 17.40 -20.91
N LEU A 90 -25.27 17.62 -20.19
CA LEU A 90 -25.56 16.92 -18.95
C LEU A 90 -25.79 15.41 -19.18
N ALA A 91 -26.45 15.04 -20.27
CA ALA A 91 -26.66 13.64 -20.63
C ALA A 91 -25.35 12.95 -21.04
N TYR A 92 -24.48 13.61 -21.81
CA TYR A 92 -23.13 13.11 -22.11
C TYR A 92 -22.29 12.95 -20.84
N TYR A 93 -22.34 13.92 -19.92
CA TYR A 93 -21.69 13.81 -18.62
C TYR A 93 -22.10 12.54 -17.88
N ARG A 94 -23.41 12.29 -17.73
CA ARG A 94 -23.94 11.10 -17.04
C ARG A 94 -23.55 9.81 -17.76
N ALA A 95 -23.47 9.83 -19.09
CA ALA A 95 -22.99 8.70 -19.86
C ALA A 95 -21.53 8.35 -19.51
N ILE A 96 -20.65 9.36 -19.45
CA ILE A 96 -19.22 9.21 -19.13
C ILE A 96 -19.01 8.79 -17.68
N GLU A 97 -19.76 9.38 -16.75
CA GLU A 97 -19.72 9.05 -15.32
C GLU A 97 -20.07 7.57 -15.08
N LEU A 98 -21.10 7.06 -15.77
CA LEU A 98 -21.50 5.66 -15.66
C LEU A 98 -20.60 4.70 -16.45
N ASN A 99 -20.07 5.14 -17.59
CA ASN A 99 -19.13 4.37 -18.39
C ASN A 99 -18.17 5.30 -19.17
N PRO A 100 -16.89 5.34 -18.78
CA PRO A 100 -15.85 6.16 -19.43
C PRO A 100 -15.70 5.93 -20.94
N HIS A 101 -16.10 4.77 -21.47
CA HIS A 101 -16.05 4.47 -22.90
C HIS A 101 -16.81 5.50 -23.75
N TRP A 102 -17.90 6.08 -23.23
CA TRP A 102 -18.64 7.12 -23.98
C TRP A 102 -17.84 8.40 -24.14
N GLY A 103 -16.92 8.69 -23.22
CA GLY A 103 -15.98 9.80 -23.34
C GLY A 103 -14.97 9.54 -24.44
N GLU A 104 -14.42 8.32 -24.52
CA GLU A 104 -13.52 7.89 -25.60
C GLU A 104 -14.17 8.09 -26.99
N VAL A 105 -15.44 7.68 -27.11
CA VAL A 105 -16.22 7.88 -28.35
C VAL A 105 -16.37 9.37 -28.69
N LEU A 106 -16.62 10.23 -27.69
CA LEU A 106 -16.73 11.67 -27.90
C LEU A 106 -15.41 12.32 -28.32
N VAL A 107 -14.29 11.90 -27.72
CA VAL A 107 -12.94 12.33 -28.11
C VAL A 107 -12.69 11.99 -29.59
N LYS A 108 -13.00 10.76 -30.01
CA LYS A 108 -12.86 10.35 -31.42
C LYS A 108 -13.74 11.15 -32.39
N GLN A 109 -14.91 11.60 -31.94
CA GLN A 109 -15.87 12.33 -32.77
C GLN A 109 -15.60 13.84 -32.88
N GLY A 110 -14.97 14.46 -31.88
CA GLY A 110 -14.86 15.92 -31.83
C GLY A 110 -13.71 16.46 -30.97
N GLY A 111 -12.75 15.62 -30.59
CA GLY A 111 -11.62 15.97 -29.74
C GLY A 111 -11.97 16.08 -28.26
N LEU A 112 -10.92 16.20 -27.44
CA LEU A 112 -11.03 16.30 -25.98
C LEU A 112 -11.87 17.50 -25.51
N GLU A 113 -11.83 18.61 -26.26
CA GLU A 113 -12.59 19.83 -25.98
C GLU A 113 -14.10 19.58 -25.85
N ARG A 114 -14.64 18.62 -26.60
CA ARG A 114 -16.05 18.26 -26.51
C ARG A 114 -16.40 17.64 -25.15
N VAL A 115 -15.51 16.81 -24.61
CA VAL A 115 -15.69 16.21 -23.29
C VAL A 115 -15.52 17.27 -22.19
N ILE A 116 -14.50 18.11 -22.30
CA ILE A 116 -14.26 19.23 -21.38
C ILE A 116 -15.52 20.12 -21.31
N ALA A 117 -16.09 20.49 -22.45
CA ALA A 117 -17.31 21.30 -22.50
C ALA A 117 -18.53 20.62 -21.86
N CYS A 118 -18.61 19.28 -21.86
CA CYS A 118 -19.67 18.55 -21.15
C CYS A 118 -19.46 18.63 -19.64
N PHE A 119 -18.23 18.40 -19.19
CA PHE A 119 -17.90 18.44 -17.76
C PHE A 119 -17.99 19.85 -17.16
N ASP A 120 -17.51 20.88 -17.86
CA ASP A 120 -17.54 22.29 -17.42
C ASP A 120 -18.98 22.73 -17.08
N SER A 121 -19.95 22.29 -17.87
CA SER A 121 -21.38 22.62 -17.67
C SER A 121 -21.96 22.06 -16.37
N VAL A 122 -21.39 20.95 -15.88
CA VAL A 122 -21.82 20.28 -14.66
C VAL A 122 -21.09 20.83 -13.45
N LEU A 123 -19.79 21.08 -13.55
CA LEU A 123 -19.01 21.65 -12.45
C LEU A 123 -19.40 23.08 -12.09
N GLN A 124 -19.90 23.87 -13.05
CA GLN A 124 -20.52 25.17 -12.74
C GLN A 124 -21.70 25.06 -11.76
N ARG A 125 -22.38 23.91 -11.74
CA ARG A 125 -23.55 23.65 -10.90
C ARG A 125 -23.18 22.93 -9.60
N ASP A 126 -22.19 22.05 -9.68
CA ASP A 126 -21.71 21.26 -8.55
C ASP A 126 -20.19 21.00 -8.65
N PRO A 127 -19.36 21.83 -7.99
CA PRO A 127 -17.91 21.65 -7.94
C PRO A 127 -17.45 20.31 -7.36
N HIS A 128 -18.28 19.62 -6.56
CA HIS A 128 -17.91 18.34 -5.93
C HIS A 128 -17.83 17.20 -6.94
N GLN A 129 -18.32 17.39 -8.17
CA GLN A 129 -18.28 16.40 -9.25
C GLN A 129 -16.95 16.35 -10.01
N ALA A 130 -15.92 17.09 -9.57
CA ALA A 130 -14.62 17.17 -10.26
C ALA A 130 -13.89 15.81 -10.41
N MET A 131 -14.23 14.82 -9.57
CA MET A 131 -13.67 13.47 -9.63
C MET A 131 -13.85 12.79 -11.00
N VAL A 132 -14.87 13.17 -11.76
CA VAL A 132 -15.10 12.67 -13.12
C VAL A 132 -13.96 12.98 -14.09
N TYR A 133 -13.30 14.15 -13.98
CA TYR A 133 -12.15 14.50 -14.81
C TYR A 133 -11.00 13.54 -14.52
N TYR A 134 -10.73 13.30 -13.24
CA TYR A 134 -9.66 12.42 -12.82
C TYR A 134 -9.91 10.97 -13.23
N ASN A 135 -11.11 10.46 -13.00
CA ASN A 135 -11.48 9.10 -13.40
C ASN A 135 -11.39 8.93 -14.92
N PHE A 136 -11.85 9.90 -15.70
CA PHE A 136 -11.76 9.83 -17.16
C PHE A 136 -10.31 10.03 -17.65
N SER A 137 -9.49 10.85 -16.98
CA SER A 137 -8.06 11.00 -17.30
C SER A 137 -7.31 9.68 -17.11
N LEU A 138 -7.60 8.96 -16.02
CA LEU A 138 -7.02 7.63 -15.79
C LEU A 138 -7.47 6.63 -16.84
N HIS A 139 -8.74 6.65 -17.22
CA HIS A 139 -9.24 5.83 -18.33
C HIS A 139 -8.51 6.13 -19.65
N LEU A 140 -8.27 7.41 -19.97
CA LEU A 140 -7.51 7.79 -21.15
C LEU A 140 -6.06 7.29 -21.08
N ALA A 141 -5.42 7.38 -19.92
CA ALA A 141 -4.07 6.84 -19.70
C ALA A 141 -4.03 5.31 -19.87
N GLU A 142 -5.03 4.57 -19.37
CA GLU A 142 -5.17 3.12 -19.60
C GLU A 142 -5.32 2.75 -21.08
N LYS A 143 -5.86 3.66 -21.90
CA LYS A 143 -5.99 3.51 -23.36
C LYS A 143 -4.79 4.04 -24.13
N ASP A 144 -3.68 4.33 -23.45
CA ASP A 144 -2.46 4.91 -24.02
C ASP A 144 -2.66 6.30 -24.67
N LEU A 145 -3.72 7.01 -24.29
CA LEU A 145 -4.03 8.38 -24.72
C LEU A 145 -3.47 9.40 -23.73
N MET A 146 -2.14 9.34 -23.50
CA MET A 146 -1.48 10.10 -22.43
C MET A 146 -1.57 11.62 -22.61
N ASP A 147 -1.50 12.14 -23.84
CA ASP A 147 -1.56 13.58 -24.10
C ASP A 147 -2.94 14.15 -23.71
N ASP A 148 -4.01 13.44 -24.08
CA ASP A 148 -5.38 13.80 -23.70
C ASP A 148 -5.62 13.62 -22.20
N ALA A 149 -5.06 12.55 -21.61
CA ALA A 149 -5.14 12.29 -20.17
C ALA A 149 -4.54 13.44 -19.36
N ILE A 150 -3.34 13.92 -19.72
CA ILE A 150 -2.68 15.04 -19.04
C ILE A 150 -3.48 16.33 -19.21
N ALA A 151 -3.92 16.63 -20.43
CA ALA A 151 -4.68 17.85 -20.71
C ALA A 151 -5.99 17.89 -19.91
N LEU A 152 -6.70 16.76 -19.81
CA LEU A 152 -7.91 16.65 -19.00
C LEU A 152 -7.61 16.72 -17.50
N PHE A 153 -6.55 16.05 -17.06
CA PHE A 153 -6.14 16.02 -15.65
C PHE A 153 -5.82 17.43 -15.15
N GLN A 154 -5.11 18.22 -15.94
CA GLN A 154 -4.75 19.62 -15.62
C GLN A 154 -5.94 20.59 -15.63
N LYS A 155 -7.09 20.20 -16.20
CA LYS A 155 -8.31 21.01 -16.19
C LYS A 155 -9.12 20.88 -14.90
N ALA A 156 -9.11 19.70 -14.29
CA ALA A 156 -9.87 19.41 -13.07
C ALA A 156 -9.69 20.41 -11.91
N PRO A 157 -8.48 20.94 -11.63
CA PRO A 157 -8.27 21.82 -10.50
C PRO A 157 -8.88 23.22 -10.64
N GLN A 158 -9.19 23.67 -11.86
CA GLN A 158 -9.76 25.00 -12.14
C GLN A 158 -11.18 25.17 -11.58
N PHE A 159 -11.83 24.07 -11.19
CA PHE A 159 -13.24 24.06 -10.81
C PHE A 159 -13.49 23.80 -9.32
N GLY A 160 -12.47 23.35 -8.57
CA GLY A 160 -12.51 23.32 -7.10
C GLY A 160 -12.38 24.71 -6.47
N HIS A 161 -12.04 25.73 -7.27
CA HIS A 161 -11.86 27.11 -6.87
C HIS A 161 -13.03 27.99 -7.33
N ASN A 162 -14.16 27.91 -6.62
CA ASN A 162 -15.21 28.94 -6.71
C ASN A 162 -15.64 29.47 -5.35
N LEU A 163 -14.68 29.53 -4.42
CA LEU A 163 -14.76 30.45 -3.30
C LEU A 163 -13.49 31.30 -3.35
N GLU A 164 -13.60 32.51 -3.91
CA GLU A 164 -12.79 33.63 -3.45
C GLU A 164 -13.11 33.83 -1.97
N LEU A 165 -12.52 32.99 -1.11
CA LEU A 165 -12.46 33.30 0.31
C LEU A 165 -11.57 34.53 0.41
N ASN A 166 -12.21 35.65 0.74
CA ASN A 166 -11.56 36.87 1.15
C ASN A 166 -10.33 36.53 2.01
N ASN A 167 -9.14 36.73 1.45
CA ASN A 167 -7.84 36.60 2.14
C ASN A 167 -7.65 37.70 3.21
N LYS A 168 -8.69 37.98 4.01
CA LYS A 168 -8.66 38.95 5.10
C LYS A 168 -9.52 38.45 6.26
N ARG A 169 -8.81 37.97 7.29
CA ARG A 169 -9.25 37.55 8.64
C ARG A 169 -9.74 36.09 8.66
N ASP A 170 -9.15 35.17 9.39
CA ASP A 170 -8.48 35.30 10.69
C ASP A 170 -7.07 34.70 10.69
N ARG A 171 -6.07 35.57 10.89
CA ARG A 171 -4.86 35.15 11.60
C ARG A 171 -5.29 34.99 13.05
N GLU A 172 -5.97 33.89 13.39
CA GLU A 172 -5.89 33.42 14.76
C GLU A 172 -4.42 33.21 15.02
N LYS A 173 -3.87 34.10 15.86
CA LYS A 173 -2.48 34.06 16.27
C LYS A 173 -2.23 32.65 16.82
N LEU A 174 -1.54 31.82 16.04
CA LEU A 174 -0.61 30.84 16.61
C LEU A 174 0.11 31.58 17.75
N PRO A 175 0.13 31.05 18.97
CA PRO A 175 0.64 31.77 20.13
C PRO A 175 2.00 32.36 19.77
N ASP A 176 2.06 33.69 19.79
CA ASP A 176 3.27 34.47 19.55
C ASP A 176 4.17 34.27 20.76
N THR A 177 4.79 33.10 20.85
CA THR A 177 5.76 32.83 21.91
C THR A 177 7.13 33.41 21.55
N GLY A 178 7.36 33.81 20.28
CA GLY A 178 8.69 34.20 19.81
C GLY A 178 9.73 33.09 20.02
N SER A 179 9.32 31.83 20.24
CA SER A 179 10.25 30.75 20.54
C SER A 179 11.09 30.43 19.31
N ILE A 180 12.38 30.16 19.52
CA ILE A 180 13.28 29.77 18.43
C ILE A 180 12.75 28.54 17.67
N TYR A 181 12.13 27.58 18.35
CA TYR A 181 11.56 26.38 17.74
C TYR A 181 10.51 26.68 16.66
N GLU A 182 9.56 27.56 16.98
CA GLU A 182 8.50 27.97 16.04
C GLU A 182 9.07 28.82 14.90
N ILE A 183 10.04 29.68 15.19
CA ILE A 183 10.74 30.50 14.19
C ILE A 183 11.44 29.60 13.16
N LEU A 184 12.23 28.63 13.63
CA LEU A 184 12.95 27.69 12.78
C LEU A 184 11.99 26.82 11.98
N TRP A 185 10.94 26.28 12.62
CA TRP A 185 9.91 25.50 11.95
C TRP A 185 9.20 26.29 10.84
N LYS A 186 8.79 27.52 11.13
CA LYS A 186 8.14 28.40 10.14
C LYS A 186 9.07 28.77 9.00
N LYS A 187 10.37 29.02 9.25
CA LYS A 187 11.36 29.28 8.19
C LYS A 187 11.50 28.09 7.23
N LEU A 188 11.66 26.88 7.75
CA LEU A 188 11.76 25.66 6.93
C LEU A 188 10.50 25.41 6.08
N ASN A 189 9.35 25.94 6.51
CA ASN A 189 8.06 25.79 5.84
C ASN A 189 7.60 27.04 5.08
N GLN A 190 8.46 28.07 4.95
CA GLN A 190 8.15 29.31 4.22
C GLN A 190 6.91 30.06 4.76
N LEU A 191 6.65 29.94 6.07
CA LEU A 191 5.48 30.50 6.73
C LEU A 191 5.74 31.95 7.18
N GLY A 192 5.54 32.89 6.27
CA GLY A 192 5.58 34.34 6.55
C GLY A 192 6.99 34.96 6.54
N LYS A 193 7.06 36.28 6.79
CA LYS A 193 8.33 37.01 6.96
C LYS A 193 8.81 36.83 8.40
N ILE A 194 10.03 36.33 8.57
CA ILE A 194 10.59 35.98 9.88
C ILE A 194 11.97 36.63 10.00
N ASP A 195 12.21 37.31 11.12
CA ASP A 195 13.45 38.03 11.41
C ASP A 195 14.68 37.11 11.47
N ASP A 196 15.88 37.68 11.42
CA ASP A 196 17.14 36.94 11.52
C ASP A 196 17.26 36.18 12.84
N ILE A 197 17.84 34.98 12.76
CA ILE A 197 18.02 34.12 13.94
C ILE A 197 19.20 34.67 14.75
N SER A 198 18.94 35.10 15.97
CA SER A 198 19.97 35.55 16.93
C SER A 198 20.27 34.52 18.03
N GLU A 199 19.40 33.51 18.19
CA GLU A 199 19.49 32.48 19.22
C GLU A 199 20.16 31.19 18.70
N PRO A 200 20.83 30.41 19.56
CA PRO A 200 21.44 29.14 19.17
C PRO A 200 20.38 28.12 18.74
N ILE A 201 20.77 27.21 17.86
CA ILE A 201 19.91 26.10 17.41
C ILE A 201 19.67 25.18 18.60
N PRO A 202 18.42 24.82 18.87
CA PRO A 202 18.09 23.99 20.02
C PRO A 202 18.57 22.55 19.85
N THR A 203 18.83 21.89 20.97
CA THR A 203 19.15 20.46 20.98
C THR A 203 17.89 19.61 20.69
N LYS A 204 18.10 18.35 20.29
CA LYS A 204 17.01 17.38 20.05
C LYS A 204 16.09 17.25 21.27
N ALA A 205 16.66 17.09 22.47
CA ALA A 205 15.89 16.92 23.72
C ALA A 205 15.05 18.15 24.10
N GLU A 206 15.59 19.36 23.88
CA GLU A 206 14.83 20.59 24.14
C GLU A 206 13.69 20.76 23.12
N ALA A 207 13.94 20.42 21.85
CA ALA A 207 12.92 20.45 20.80
C ALA A 207 11.81 19.42 21.06
N GLU A 208 12.15 18.21 21.52
CA GLU A 208 11.18 17.17 21.92
C GLU A 208 10.26 17.71 23.01
N THR A 209 10.85 18.22 24.10
CA THR A 209 10.10 18.81 25.22
C THR A 209 9.17 19.94 24.75
N TYR A 210 9.66 20.79 23.83
CA TYR A 210 8.87 21.90 23.32
C TYR A 210 7.66 21.42 22.48
N PHE A 211 7.89 20.58 21.47
CA PHE A 211 6.81 20.17 20.56
C PHE A 211 5.82 19.21 21.19
N GLU A 212 6.23 18.40 22.18
CA GLU A 212 5.29 17.60 22.98
C GLU A 212 4.32 18.47 23.77
N LYS A 213 4.79 19.59 24.32
CA LYS A 213 3.96 20.48 25.15
C LYS A 213 3.11 21.47 24.34
N ASN A 214 3.61 21.93 23.20
CA ASN A 214 3.03 23.09 22.50
C ASN A 214 2.34 22.74 21.18
N SER A 215 2.54 21.53 20.62
CA SER A 215 1.86 21.16 19.38
C SER A 215 0.42 20.74 19.65
N ASN A 216 -0.51 21.27 18.86
CA ASN A 216 -1.91 20.87 18.88
C ASN A 216 -2.38 20.67 17.44
N TYR A 217 -2.82 19.46 17.11
CA TYR A 217 -3.13 19.07 15.75
C TYR A 217 -4.62 18.80 15.58
N THR A 218 -5.20 19.33 14.50
CA THR A 218 -6.52 18.90 14.03
C THR A 218 -6.36 17.65 13.17
N ILE A 219 -6.96 16.54 13.56
CA ILE A 219 -6.86 15.26 12.84
C ILE A 219 -8.18 14.99 12.12
N ILE A 220 -8.13 14.86 10.79
CA ILE A 220 -9.29 14.54 9.96
C ILE A 220 -9.08 13.16 9.33
N ASP A 221 -10.03 12.24 9.51
CA ASP A 221 -10.03 10.96 8.80
C ASP A 221 -10.86 11.07 7.53
N ILE A 222 -10.21 10.99 6.37
CA ILE A 222 -10.90 11.14 5.08
C ILE A 222 -11.92 10.01 4.82
N ASN A 223 -11.81 8.89 5.53
CA ASN A 223 -12.74 7.77 5.41
C ASN A 223 -13.97 7.92 6.31
N ASN A 224 -13.96 8.88 7.23
CA ASN A 224 -15.02 9.09 8.20
C ASN A 224 -15.23 10.59 8.46
N LEU A 225 -15.54 11.33 7.40
CA LEU A 225 -15.70 12.79 7.44
C LEU A 225 -17.03 13.18 8.10
N THR A 226 -16.94 14.00 9.14
CA THR A 226 -18.10 14.69 9.71
C THR A 226 -18.47 15.92 8.89
N GLU A 227 -19.66 16.48 9.11
CA GLU A 227 -20.05 17.77 8.50
C GLU A 227 -19.10 18.90 8.93
N ALA A 228 -18.60 18.85 10.16
CA ALA A 228 -17.61 19.80 10.68
C ALA A 228 -16.28 19.70 9.93
N ASP A 229 -15.80 18.48 9.65
CA ASP A 229 -14.57 18.27 8.87
C ASP A 229 -14.72 18.81 7.45
N GLN A 230 -15.84 18.55 6.79
CA GLN A 230 -16.11 19.05 5.44
C GLN A 230 -16.16 20.59 5.41
N SER A 231 -16.83 21.20 6.39
CA SER A 231 -16.87 22.65 6.56
C SER A 231 -15.47 23.22 6.77
N LEU A 232 -14.66 22.58 7.62
CA LEU A 232 -13.29 23.01 7.90
C LEU A 232 -12.38 22.93 6.67
N LEU A 233 -12.43 21.82 5.93
CA LEU A 233 -11.69 21.65 4.68
C LEU A 233 -12.07 22.74 3.66
N ASN A 234 -13.37 23.00 3.49
CA ASN A 234 -13.88 24.05 2.61
C ASN A 234 -13.41 25.44 3.04
N ASN A 235 -13.45 25.75 4.34
CA ASN A 235 -13.01 27.03 4.89
C ASN A 235 -11.51 27.28 4.69
N TYR A 236 -10.70 26.22 4.68
CA TYR A 236 -9.27 26.33 4.37
C TYR A 236 -8.95 26.17 2.88
N GLY A 237 -9.96 26.00 2.02
CA GLY A 237 -9.76 25.80 0.58
C GLY A 237 -9.04 24.49 0.24
N ILE A 238 -9.18 23.47 1.08
CA ILE A 238 -8.62 22.13 0.88
C ILE A 238 -9.66 21.29 0.13
N SER A 239 -9.31 20.82 -1.07
CA SER A 239 -10.23 20.05 -1.91
C SER A 239 -10.27 18.57 -1.51
N LEU A 240 -11.45 18.08 -1.14
CA LEU A 240 -11.66 16.66 -0.86
C LEU A 240 -11.28 15.77 -2.06
N ALA A 241 -11.58 16.22 -3.29
CA ALA A 241 -11.22 15.48 -4.50
C ALA A 241 -9.70 15.35 -4.65
N ASN A 242 -8.95 16.42 -4.35
CA ASN A 242 -7.49 16.38 -4.37
C ASN A 242 -6.95 15.45 -3.27
N LEU A 243 -7.52 15.48 -2.06
CA LEU A 243 -7.13 14.56 -0.99
C LEU A 243 -7.34 13.08 -1.37
N GLN A 244 -8.45 12.77 -2.05
CA GLN A 244 -8.73 11.42 -2.56
C GLN A 244 -7.71 10.99 -3.64
N LEU A 245 -7.25 11.91 -4.50
CA LEU A 245 -6.17 11.63 -5.45
C LEU A 245 -4.84 11.39 -4.78
N ILE A 246 -4.48 12.22 -3.80
CA ILE A 246 -3.22 12.06 -3.06
C ILE A 246 -3.19 10.68 -2.42
N LYS A 247 -4.31 10.25 -1.80
CA LYS A 247 -4.48 8.92 -1.21
C LYS A 247 -4.37 7.78 -2.24
N LYS A 248 -4.79 8.00 -3.48
CA LYS A 248 -4.86 6.96 -4.51
C LYS A 248 -3.47 6.44 -4.86
N ASP A 249 -3.40 5.13 -5.08
CA ASP A 249 -2.20 4.42 -5.52
C ASP A 249 -2.50 3.67 -6.82
N ASP A 250 -1.98 4.22 -7.92
CA ASP A 250 -2.38 3.88 -9.28
C ASP A 250 -1.25 4.22 -10.26
N ILE A 251 -0.79 3.23 -11.04
CA ILE A 251 0.34 3.41 -11.95
C ILE A 251 0.05 4.41 -13.06
N ASN A 252 -1.19 4.47 -13.57
CA ASN A 252 -1.57 5.41 -14.61
C ASN A 252 -1.61 6.83 -14.03
N LEU A 253 -2.00 6.99 -12.77
CA LEU A 253 -1.97 8.28 -12.08
C LEU A 253 -0.53 8.80 -11.95
N GLU A 254 0.40 7.94 -11.53
CA GLU A 254 1.81 8.31 -11.43
C GLU A 254 2.42 8.61 -12.81
N GLU A 255 2.08 7.86 -13.86
CA GLU A 255 2.48 8.17 -15.24
C GLU A 255 1.92 9.52 -15.72
N ILE A 256 0.66 9.87 -15.39
CA ILE A 256 0.10 11.20 -15.66
C ILE A 256 0.92 12.28 -14.95
N TYR A 257 1.26 12.08 -13.67
CA TYR A 257 2.07 13.03 -12.92
C TYR A 257 3.46 13.22 -13.54
N ILE A 258 4.15 12.13 -13.86
CA ILE A 258 5.49 12.16 -14.45
C ILE A 258 5.45 12.90 -15.79
N ASN A 259 4.52 12.52 -16.67
CA ASN A 259 4.45 13.09 -18.01
C ASN A 259 3.93 14.54 -18.03
N SER A 260 3.27 15.00 -16.96
CA SER A 260 2.96 16.42 -16.77
C SER A 260 4.21 17.31 -16.70
N PHE A 261 5.37 16.75 -16.30
CA PHE A 261 6.67 17.42 -16.33
C PHE A 261 7.52 17.06 -17.55
N HIS A 262 7.12 16.03 -18.30
CA HIS A 262 7.87 15.46 -19.42
C HIS A 262 6.96 15.19 -20.63
N PRO A 263 6.26 16.21 -21.17
CA PRO A 263 5.19 16.02 -22.16
C PRO A 263 5.68 15.39 -23.48
N THR A 264 6.98 15.45 -23.76
CA THR A 264 7.58 14.87 -24.97
C THR A 264 8.10 13.44 -24.77
N SER A 265 8.37 13.05 -23.53
CA SER A 265 9.15 11.83 -23.23
C SER A 265 8.26 10.59 -23.11
N LYS A 266 6.96 10.77 -22.83
CA LYS A 266 5.97 9.69 -22.67
C LYS A 266 6.50 8.53 -21.81
N ILE A 267 7.09 8.90 -20.67
CA ILE A 267 7.68 7.97 -19.71
C ILE A 267 6.59 7.02 -19.24
N LYS A 268 6.83 5.73 -19.42
CA LYS A 268 6.03 4.66 -18.84
C LYS A 268 6.85 4.00 -17.73
N LEU A 269 6.19 3.74 -16.61
CA LEU A 269 6.82 3.02 -15.53
C LEU A 269 6.94 1.55 -15.91
N SER A 270 7.99 0.88 -15.44
CA SER A 270 8.24 -0.53 -15.78
C SER A 270 7.03 -1.42 -15.44
N ARG A 271 6.75 -2.50 -16.18
CA ARG A 271 5.62 -3.42 -15.87
C ARG A 271 6.02 -4.88 -15.74
N LYS A 272 7.34 -5.14 -15.74
CA LYS A 272 7.95 -6.44 -16.07
C LYS A 272 7.70 -7.57 -15.05
N TYR A 273 6.88 -7.37 -14.03
CA TYR A 273 6.68 -8.37 -12.97
C TYR A 273 5.24 -8.76 -12.61
N ILE A 274 4.20 -8.27 -13.32
CA ILE A 274 2.82 -8.69 -13.01
C ILE A 274 1.96 -8.76 -14.29
N GLU A 275 1.91 -9.93 -14.93
CA GLU A 275 0.94 -10.18 -16.03
C GLU A 275 -0.18 -11.16 -15.67
N ASN A 276 -0.10 -11.92 -14.56
CA ASN A 276 -1.05 -13.02 -14.29
C ASN A 276 -1.78 -13.01 -12.94
N ILE A 277 -1.88 -11.85 -12.28
CA ILE A 277 -2.65 -11.70 -11.04
C ILE A 277 -3.70 -10.60 -11.28
N SER A 278 -4.66 -10.87 -12.17
CA SER A 278 -5.55 -9.84 -12.71
C SER A 278 -6.84 -9.61 -11.92
N GLU A 279 -7.15 -10.36 -10.86
CA GLU A 279 -8.50 -10.26 -10.25
C GLU A 279 -8.55 -10.16 -8.72
N LEU A 280 -7.43 -10.20 -8.01
CA LEU A 280 -7.45 -10.34 -6.55
C LEU A 280 -6.24 -9.62 -5.89
N TRP A 281 -6.50 -8.47 -5.24
CA TRP A 281 -5.92 -7.96 -3.96
C TRP A 281 -5.21 -6.58 -3.87
N SER A 282 -5.33 -6.01 -2.66
CA SER A 282 -5.11 -4.60 -2.27
C SER A 282 -3.79 -4.30 -1.54
N ILE A 283 -2.94 -5.29 -1.30
CA ILE A 283 -1.66 -5.14 -0.58
C ILE A 283 -0.44 -5.29 -1.49
N SER A 284 -0.57 -5.99 -2.63
CA SER A 284 0.51 -6.25 -3.59
C SER A 284 0.52 -5.29 -4.79
N LYS A 285 -0.24 -4.19 -4.75
CA LYS A 285 0.13 -3.06 -5.59
C LYS A 285 1.47 -2.58 -5.05
N ASN A 286 2.56 -3.01 -5.69
CA ASN A 286 3.79 -2.24 -5.77
C ASN A 286 3.39 -0.78 -5.77
N HIS A 287 3.63 -0.05 -4.68
CA HIS A 287 3.06 1.27 -4.55
C HIS A 287 3.59 2.08 -5.73
N ALA A 288 2.69 2.48 -6.62
CA ALA A 288 3.03 3.12 -7.87
C ALA A 288 3.88 4.37 -7.59
N CYS A 289 3.59 5.03 -6.47
CA CYS A 289 4.39 6.13 -5.92
C CYS A 289 5.84 5.73 -5.64
N CYS A 290 6.10 4.61 -4.96
CA CYS A 290 7.47 4.11 -4.72
C CYS A 290 8.20 3.80 -6.02
N LYS A 291 7.49 3.19 -6.97
CA LYS A 291 8.02 2.93 -8.31
C LYS A 291 8.39 4.21 -9.06
N ALA A 292 7.53 5.22 -9.02
CA ALA A 292 7.80 6.52 -9.61
C ALA A 292 9.06 7.16 -9.00
N MET A 293 9.17 7.16 -7.66
CA MET A 293 10.35 7.69 -6.95
C MET A 293 11.66 7.08 -7.42
N VAL A 294 11.64 5.77 -7.66
CA VAL A 294 12.81 4.98 -8.04
C VAL A 294 13.21 5.21 -9.49
N GLU A 295 12.23 5.25 -10.39
CA GLU A 295 12.47 5.35 -11.82
C GLU A 295 12.73 6.79 -12.27
N THR A 296 12.31 7.80 -11.50
CA THR A 296 12.49 9.21 -11.88
C THR A 296 13.33 10.03 -10.91
N GLY A 297 13.57 9.56 -9.68
CA GLY A 297 14.23 10.33 -8.62
C GLY A 297 13.35 11.42 -8.00
N TYR A 298 12.02 11.35 -8.19
CA TYR A 298 11.05 12.27 -7.61
C TYR A 298 9.80 11.55 -7.12
N VAL A 299 9.27 12.00 -5.99
CA VAL A 299 7.89 11.69 -5.58
C VAL A 299 6.93 12.70 -6.23
N TYR A 300 5.74 12.24 -6.62
CA TYR A 300 4.73 13.07 -7.25
C TYR A 300 3.43 13.08 -6.45
N SER A 301 2.68 14.16 -6.60
CA SER A 301 1.36 14.33 -5.99
C SER A 301 0.61 15.46 -6.68
N VAL A 302 -0.61 15.74 -6.21
CA VAL A 302 -1.28 17.01 -6.46
C VAL A 302 -1.23 17.89 -5.22
N CYS A 303 -1.23 19.21 -5.43
CA CYS A 303 -1.41 20.18 -4.36
C CYS A 303 -2.81 20.03 -3.74
N PRO A 304 -2.95 19.84 -2.41
CA PRO A 304 -4.28 19.71 -1.76
C PRO A 304 -5.22 20.88 -2.05
N PHE A 305 -4.65 22.07 -2.25
CA PHE A 305 -5.36 23.31 -2.48
C PHE A 305 -5.63 23.56 -3.97
N SER A 306 -4.57 23.67 -4.77
CA SER A 306 -4.67 24.08 -6.18
C SER A 306 -4.89 22.93 -7.15
N GLY A 307 -4.74 21.67 -6.72
CA GLY A 307 -4.80 20.45 -7.55
C GLY A 307 -3.75 20.34 -8.65
N GLU A 308 -2.87 21.34 -8.79
CA GLU A 308 -1.72 21.28 -9.69
C GLU A 308 -0.80 20.12 -9.33
N THR A 309 -0.27 19.46 -10.36
CA THR A 309 0.74 18.41 -10.16
C THR A 309 2.01 19.02 -9.58
N VAL A 310 2.46 18.46 -8.48
CA VAL A 310 3.70 18.83 -7.80
C VAL A 310 4.62 17.63 -7.71
N LYS A 311 5.92 17.89 -7.70
CA LYS A 311 6.93 16.85 -7.46
C LYS A 311 7.91 17.29 -6.39
N SER A 312 8.54 16.34 -5.72
CA SER A 312 9.58 16.60 -4.73
C SER A 312 10.65 15.52 -4.77
N ASN A 313 11.85 15.89 -4.38
CA ASN A 313 12.94 14.97 -4.03
C ASN A 313 13.46 15.25 -2.62
N GLN A 314 12.67 15.94 -1.78
CA GLN A 314 13.01 16.27 -0.40
C GLN A 314 12.45 15.17 0.51
N SER A 315 13.32 14.25 0.92
CA SER A 315 13.00 13.10 1.78
C SER A 315 13.51 13.30 3.21
N PHE A 316 12.67 13.01 4.19
CA PHE A 316 12.97 13.04 5.62
C PHE A 316 12.45 11.76 6.29
N TYR A 317 12.89 11.54 7.53
CA TYR A 317 12.71 10.28 8.23
C TYR A 317 12.32 10.51 9.67
N VAL A 318 11.42 9.66 10.16
CA VAL A 318 11.08 9.58 11.58
C VAL A 318 11.14 8.12 12.00
N ASN A 319 11.99 7.83 12.98
CA ASN A 319 12.02 6.53 13.63
C ASN A 319 10.85 6.46 14.63
N TYR A 320 9.83 5.69 14.30
CA TYR A 320 8.63 5.55 15.12
C TYR A 320 8.73 4.30 16.00
N GLU A 321 8.60 4.50 17.32
CA GLU A 321 8.60 3.45 18.35
C GLU A 321 9.79 2.47 18.31
N ASN A 322 10.91 2.85 17.69
CA ASN A 322 12.09 2.01 17.52
C ASN A 322 11.84 0.70 16.76
N TRP A 323 10.79 0.61 15.94
CA TRP A 323 10.51 -0.59 15.14
C TRP A 323 10.01 -0.29 13.73
N LEU A 324 9.48 0.90 13.47
CA LEU A 324 9.00 1.30 12.15
C LEU A 324 9.64 2.61 11.69
N LEU A 325 10.34 2.55 10.56
CA LEU A 325 10.86 3.73 9.88
C LEU A 325 9.81 4.31 8.93
N MET A 326 9.51 5.60 9.12
CA MET A 326 8.49 6.33 8.38
C MET A 326 9.16 7.37 7.48
N HIS A 327 8.80 7.36 6.20
CA HIS A 327 9.34 8.25 5.17
C HIS A 327 8.42 9.46 5.01
N VAL A 328 9.03 10.64 4.93
CA VAL A 328 8.30 11.90 4.86
C VAL A 328 8.81 12.70 3.68
N TYR A 329 7.92 13.10 2.79
CA TYR A 329 8.27 13.86 1.61
C TYR A 329 7.65 15.25 1.65
N ARG A 330 8.48 16.28 1.56
CA ARG A 330 8.05 17.68 1.63
C ARG A 330 7.77 18.23 0.24
N PHE A 331 6.58 18.74 0.01
CA PHE A 331 6.19 19.39 -1.24
C PHE A 331 6.07 20.89 -1.04
N ALA A 332 6.55 21.65 -2.03
CA ALA A 332 6.26 23.08 -2.16
C ALA A 332 5.15 23.25 -3.21
N GLY A 333 3.90 23.37 -2.76
CA GLY A 333 2.75 23.72 -3.60
C GLY A 333 2.33 25.16 -3.39
N LYS A 334 1.02 25.42 -3.41
CA LYS A 334 0.45 26.70 -2.95
C LYS A 334 0.83 27.01 -1.50
N GLU A 335 0.83 25.98 -0.67
CA GLU A 335 1.42 25.94 0.66
C GLU A 335 2.34 24.71 0.73
N VAL A 336 3.27 24.71 1.70
CA VAL A 336 4.08 23.51 1.98
C VAL A 336 3.18 22.44 2.57
N PHE A 337 3.35 21.19 2.15
CA PHE A 337 2.73 20.04 2.80
C PHE A 337 3.67 18.84 2.83
N TYR A 338 3.45 17.93 3.76
CA TYR A 338 4.23 16.71 3.91
C TYR A 338 3.36 15.51 3.57
N LEU A 339 3.84 14.64 2.68
CA LEU A 339 3.28 13.31 2.47
C LEU A 339 4.04 12.30 3.31
N VAL A 340 3.30 11.52 4.09
CA VAL A 340 3.87 10.47 4.93
C VAL A 340 3.59 9.13 4.28
N ILE A 341 4.66 8.39 4.01
CA ILE A 341 4.61 7.04 3.47
C ILE A 341 5.24 6.11 4.50
N GLY A 342 4.57 5.01 4.81
CA GLY A 342 5.08 4.09 5.82
C GLY A 342 4.26 2.81 5.95
N ASN A 343 4.45 2.10 7.06
CA ASN A 343 4.00 0.71 7.31
C ASN A 343 4.84 -0.34 6.54
N THR A 344 4.67 -1.61 6.91
CA THR A 344 5.35 -2.76 6.29
C THR A 344 5.09 -2.87 4.79
N CYS A 345 3.95 -2.36 4.31
CA CYS A 345 3.59 -2.41 2.89
C CYS A 345 3.99 -1.15 2.12
N ARG A 346 4.41 -0.05 2.78
CA ARG A 346 4.81 1.26 2.21
C ARG A 346 3.68 2.10 1.61
N GLY A 347 2.48 2.00 2.20
CA GLY A 347 1.33 2.79 1.78
C GLY A 347 1.41 4.26 2.20
N LYS A 348 0.64 5.11 1.51
CA LYS A 348 0.41 6.51 1.91
C LYS A 348 -0.44 6.52 3.20
N ILE A 349 0.06 7.15 4.25
CA ILE A 349 -0.56 7.12 5.59
C ILE A 349 -1.39 8.37 5.84
N CYS A 350 -0.78 9.54 5.64
CA CYS A 350 -1.41 10.83 5.83
C CYS A 350 -0.69 11.91 5.04
N ILE A 351 -1.32 13.09 4.95
CA ILE A 351 -0.61 14.34 4.73
C ILE A 351 -0.66 15.20 5.97
N TYR A 352 0.36 16.03 6.15
CA TYR A 352 0.42 17.04 7.20
C TYR A 352 0.59 18.43 6.57
N LEU A 353 -0.27 19.36 7.00
CA LEU A 353 -0.37 20.74 6.56
C LEU A 353 0.19 21.67 7.66
N PRO A 354 1.47 22.08 7.59
CA PRO A 354 2.15 22.82 8.65
C PRO A 354 1.54 24.18 8.96
N GLU A 355 1.02 24.92 7.97
CA GLU A 355 0.43 26.25 8.22
C GLU A 355 -0.82 26.20 9.11
N LYS A 356 -1.61 25.13 8.97
CA LYS A 356 -2.90 24.96 9.67
C LYS A 356 -2.83 23.97 10.83
N GLU A 357 -1.69 23.32 11.04
CA GLU A 357 -1.50 22.23 12.00
C GLU A 357 -2.57 21.11 11.81
N ILE A 358 -2.88 20.78 10.55
CA ILE A 358 -3.87 19.76 10.18
C ILE A 358 -3.18 18.49 9.69
N ILE A 359 -3.65 17.34 10.19
CA ILE A 359 -3.25 16.02 9.71
C ILE A 359 -4.45 15.36 9.03
N ILE A 360 -4.34 15.08 7.72
CA ILE A 360 -5.36 14.33 6.97
C ILE A 360 -4.93 12.88 6.88
N LYS A 361 -5.68 11.99 7.54
CA LYS A 361 -5.43 10.55 7.54
C LYS A 361 -6.08 9.89 6.34
N PHE A 362 -5.35 8.96 5.72
CA PHE A 362 -5.81 8.16 4.60
C PHE A 362 -6.14 6.71 4.98
N SER A 363 -5.39 6.16 5.92
CA SER A 363 -5.45 4.74 6.28
C SER A 363 -6.03 4.54 7.68
N PRO A 364 -6.97 3.58 7.86
CA PRO A 364 -7.53 3.24 9.17
C PRO A 364 -6.60 2.35 10.01
N HIS A 365 -5.37 2.08 9.55
CA HIS A 365 -4.46 1.17 10.25
C HIS A 365 -4.25 1.57 11.72
N TRP A 366 -4.36 0.55 12.59
CA TRP A 366 -4.15 0.60 14.05
C TRP A 366 -2.83 1.25 14.48
N LEU A 367 -1.84 1.29 13.59
CA LEU A 367 -0.52 1.87 13.80
C LEU A 367 -0.49 3.39 14.01
N VAL A 368 -1.56 4.12 13.63
CA VAL A 368 -1.48 5.58 13.50
C VAL A 368 -2.70 6.32 14.07
N SER A 369 -3.66 5.64 14.71
CA SER A 369 -4.86 6.33 15.20
C SER A 369 -4.65 7.14 16.46
N ASN A 370 -3.81 6.68 17.40
CA ASN A 370 -3.66 7.32 18.72
C ASN A 370 -2.36 8.13 18.86
N GLU A 371 -1.45 8.05 17.88
CA GLU A 371 -0.05 8.50 18.05
C GLU A 371 0.52 9.27 16.84
N ILE A 372 -0.31 9.60 15.84
CA ILE A 372 0.13 10.35 14.65
C ILE A 372 0.81 11.68 15.00
N ASN A 373 0.40 12.28 16.12
CA ASN A 373 0.97 13.51 16.66
C ASN A 373 2.43 13.32 17.10
N LYS A 374 2.79 12.17 17.70
CA LYS A 374 4.18 11.87 18.07
C LYS A 374 5.07 11.78 16.84
N PHE A 375 4.56 11.19 15.77
CA PHE A 375 5.28 11.13 14.50
C PHE A 375 5.54 12.54 13.93
N VAL A 376 4.52 13.41 13.87
CA VAL A 376 4.69 14.78 13.37
C VAL A 376 5.62 15.59 14.28
N ASN A 377 5.54 15.40 15.60
CA ASN A 377 6.50 15.97 16.54
C ASN A 377 7.92 15.49 16.25
N GLY A 378 8.14 14.19 16.01
CA GLY A 378 9.44 13.65 15.65
C GLY A 378 10.03 14.27 14.37
N LEU A 379 9.19 14.55 13.38
CA LEU A 379 9.58 15.30 12.18
C LEU A 379 10.02 16.73 12.52
N LYS A 380 9.19 17.47 13.29
CA LYS A 380 9.49 18.85 13.73
C LYS A 380 10.80 18.90 14.50
N VAL A 381 10.98 18.00 15.46
CA VAL A 381 12.19 17.82 16.28
C VAL A 381 13.41 17.63 15.39
N SER A 382 13.37 16.67 14.47
CA SER A 382 14.52 16.31 13.63
C SER A 382 14.94 17.47 12.72
N LEU A 383 13.97 18.16 12.12
CA LEU A 383 14.20 19.30 11.25
C LEU A 383 14.73 20.53 12.01
N VAL A 384 14.13 20.87 13.15
CA VAL A 384 14.49 22.06 13.92
C VAL A 384 15.84 21.89 14.63
N SER A 385 16.11 20.71 15.20
CA SER A 385 17.40 20.43 15.83
C SER A 385 18.55 20.28 14.82
N SER A 386 18.22 20.08 13.53
CA SER A 386 19.19 20.03 12.42
C SER A 386 19.06 21.22 11.46
N TYR A 387 18.60 22.37 11.96
CA TYR A 387 18.10 23.47 11.13
C TYR A 387 19.02 23.88 9.98
N GLU A 388 20.32 24.13 10.20
CA GLU A 388 21.21 24.60 9.12
C GLU A 388 21.35 23.57 8.00
N LYS A 389 21.49 22.29 8.37
CA LYS A 389 21.58 21.19 7.40
C LYS A 389 20.25 21.01 6.67
N ALA A 390 19.13 21.05 7.39
CA ALA A 390 17.80 20.93 6.82
C ALA A 390 17.49 22.08 5.85
N LYS A 391 17.81 23.32 6.25
CA LYS A 391 17.69 24.51 5.41
C LYS A 391 18.54 24.37 4.15
N SER A 392 19.83 24.05 4.30
CA SER A 392 20.73 23.85 3.16
C SER A 392 20.19 22.80 2.19
N TYR A 393 19.74 21.65 2.71
CA TYR A 393 19.15 20.57 1.93
C TYR A 393 17.86 20.98 1.17
N ILE A 394 16.98 21.74 1.82
CA ILE A 394 15.72 22.24 1.23
C ILE A 394 15.98 23.29 0.16
N GLU A 395 16.92 24.21 0.39
CA GLU A 395 17.25 25.31 -0.53
C GLU A 395 18.12 24.83 -1.70
N ASN A 396 18.80 23.70 -1.56
CA ASN A 396 19.67 23.15 -2.58
C ASN A 396 18.91 22.75 -3.87
N GLN A 397 19.26 23.43 -4.96
CA GLN A 397 18.68 23.25 -6.30
C GLN A 397 19.37 22.13 -7.11
N VAL A 398 20.50 21.60 -6.63
CA VAL A 398 21.19 20.47 -7.27
C VAL A 398 20.30 19.23 -7.16
N PRO A 399 20.06 18.49 -8.26
CA PRO A 399 19.36 17.22 -8.21
C PRO A 399 19.95 16.30 -7.14
N LYS A 400 19.07 15.72 -6.33
CA LYS A 400 19.45 14.85 -5.22
C LYS A 400 19.73 13.45 -5.76
N ASN A 401 20.81 12.83 -5.30
CA ASN A 401 21.14 11.48 -5.71
C ASN A 401 20.20 10.49 -5.04
N LEU A 402 19.65 9.56 -5.82
CA LEU A 402 18.74 8.53 -5.32
C LEU A 402 19.53 7.49 -4.51
N VAL A 403 19.14 7.30 -3.26
CA VAL A 403 19.70 6.27 -2.37
C VAL A 403 18.59 5.43 -1.75
N PHE A 404 18.96 4.24 -1.30
CA PHE A 404 18.02 3.26 -0.74
C PHE A 404 18.37 2.94 0.69
N ASP A 405 17.42 3.11 1.60
CA ASP A 405 17.56 2.70 2.98
C ASP A 405 17.02 1.28 3.20
N ILE A 406 17.85 0.43 3.80
CA ILE A 406 17.53 -0.96 4.17
C ILE A 406 18.15 -1.28 5.52
N GLY A 407 17.72 -2.35 6.19
CA GLY A 407 18.26 -2.80 7.47
C GLY A 407 17.80 -1.94 8.65
N PHE A 408 16.60 -1.36 8.55
CA PHE A 408 15.98 -0.57 9.64
C PHE A 408 14.73 -1.23 10.23
N ASN A 409 14.32 -2.39 9.71
CA ASN A 409 13.22 -3.17 10.23
C ASN A 409 13.69 -4.31 11.14
N LYS A 410 13.25 -4.30 12.42
CA LYS A 410 13.76 -5.22 13.44
C LYS A 410 13.25 -6.65 13.27
N ASN A 411 12.35 -6.84 12.33
CA ASN A 411 11.71 -8.10 12.08
C ASN A 411 12.32 -8.79 10.86
N PHE A 412 12.91 -9.96 11.10
CA PHE A 412 13.54 -10.81 10.08
C PHE A 412 12.65 -11.04 8.85
N GLY A 413 11.37 -11.39 9.05
CA GLY A 413 10.45 -11.65 7.95
C GLY A 413 10.13 -10.40 7.14
N HIS A 414 9.97 -9.26 7.82
CA HIS A 414 9.75 -7.99 7.12
C HIS A 414 10.99 -7.52 6.36
N TYR A 415 12.20 -7.62 6.93
CA TYR A 415 13.44 -7.33 6.20
C TYR A 415 13.51 -8.14 4.90
N TYR A 416 13.19 -9.43 5.02
CA TYR A 416 13.23 -10.37 3.91
C TYR A 416 12.25 -10.05 2.78
N TRP A 417 10.96 -10.03 3.09
CA TRP A 417 9.94 -9.95 2.06
C TRP A 417 9.66 -8.51 1.57
N ASN A 418 10.20 -7.49 2.24
CA ASN A 418 10.01 -6.09 1.91
C ASN A 418 11.25 -5.59 1.21
N GLU A 419 12.41 -5.68 1.87
CA GLU A 419 13.58 -4.95 1.44
C GLU A 419 14.37 -5.74 0.39
N LEU A 420 14.58 -7.06 0.62
CA LEU A 420 15.30 -7.88 -0.36
C LEU A 420 14.48 -8.11 -1.64
N SER A 421 13.16 -8.29 -1.53
CA SER A 421 12.27 -8.37 -2.70
C SER A 421 12.33 -7.08 -3.53
N GLY A 422 12.38 -5.94 -2.85
CA GLY A 422 12.56 -4.64 -3.50
C GLY A 422 13.89 -4.50 -4.25
N ILE A 423 14.99 -5.01 -3.69
CA ILE A 423 16.29 -5.00 -4.38
C ILE A 423 16.27 -5.90 -5.62
N LEU A 424 15.68 -7.10 -5.51
CA LEU A 424 15.53 -7.99 -6.66
C LEU A 424 14.67 -7.33 -7.75
N TYR A 425 13.61 -6.62 -7.37
CA TYR A 425 12.81 -5.82 -8.29
C TYR A 425 13.67 -4.79 -9.05
N LEU A 426 14.55 -4.05 -8.36
CA LEU A 426 15.46 -3.08 -9.00
C LEU A 426 16.37 -3.77 -10.02
N GLN A 427 16.89 -4.95 -9.68
CA GLN A 427 17.72 -5.73 -10.57
C GLN A 427 16.94 -6.18 -11.82
N SER A 428 15.77 -6.79 -11.63
CA SER A 428 14.92 -7.33 -12.70
C SER A 428 14.46 -6.28 -13.71
N ASN A 429 14.37 -5.02 -13.28
CA ASN A 429 13.98 -3.87 -14.09
C ASN A 429 15.17 -3.01 -14.56
N TYR A 430 16.41 -3.45 -14.36
CA TYR A 430 17.64 -2.73 -14.77
C TYR A 430 17.79 -1.34 -14.13
N ILE A 431 17.24 -1.16 -12.93
CA ILE A 431 17.31 0.10 -12.16
C ILE A 431 18.43 0.03 -11.12
N LEU A 432 18.86 -1.16 -10.71
CA LEU A 432 19.87 -1.34 -9.65
C LEU A 432 21.16 -0.53 -9.88
N GLU A 433 21.57 -0.35 -11.13
CA GLU A 433 22.78 0.43 -11.49
C GLU A 433 22.63 1.94 -11.28
N THR A 434 21.41 2.48 -11.35
CA THR A 434 21.12 3.92 -11.17
C THR A 434 21.13 4.33 -9.69
N VAL A 435 21.05 3.36 -8.78
CA VAL A 435 21.15 3.57 -7.34
C VAL A 435 22.54 4.10 -6.99
N GLU A 436 22.62 5.27 -6.35
CA GLU A 436 23.89 5.85 -5.92
C GLU A 436 24.46 5.04 -4.75
N LYS A 437 23.65 4.83 -3.72
CA LYS A 437 24.03 4.08 -2.51
C LYS A 437 22.87 3.32 -1.88
N PHE A 438 23.23 2.23 -1.19
CA PHE A 438 22.43 1.55 -0.18
C PHE A 438 22.92 2.00 1.20
N LEU A 439 22.07 2.74 1.91
CA LEU A 439 22.27 3.11 3.31
C LEU A 439 21.73 1.98 4.18
N VAL A 440 22.64 1.23 4.78
CA VAL A 440 22.31 -0.03 5.47
C VAL A 440 22.33 0.19 6.98
N GLY A 441 21.17 0.07 7.62
CA GLY A 441 21.02 0.12 9.06
C GLY A 441 21.56 -1.12 9.77
N THR A 442 21.36 -1.16 11.08
CA THR A 442 21.91 -2.21 11.96
C THR A 442 21.20 -3.56 11.88
N GLN A 443 20.13 -3.66 11.09
CA GLN A 443 19.26 -4.84 11.00
C GLN A 443 19.34 -5.52 9.63
N ASP A 444 20.53 -5.51 9.02
CA ASP A 444 20.86 -6.27 7.80
C ASP A 444 21.14 -7.74 8.16
N PHE A 445 20.11 -8.57 8.21
CA PHE A 445 20.24 -9.97 8.66
C PHE A 445 21.07 -10.86 7.74
N PHE A 446 21.23 -10.46 6.48
CA PHE A 446 21.78 -11.32 5.44
C PHE A 446 23.04 -10.76 4.79
N ASN A 447 23.57 -9.64 5.27
CA ASN A 447 24.56 -8.86 4.55
C ASN A 447 24.10 -8.61 3.11
N VAL A 448 23.53 -7.46 2.80
CA VAL A 448 22.94 -7.21 1.48
C VAL A 448 23.88 -7.55 0.31
N GLY A 449 25.18 -7.28 0.43
CA GLY A 449 26.18 -7.61 -0.60
C GLY A 449 26.51 -9.11 -0.71
N GLY A 450 26.16 -9.90 0.30
CA GLY A 450 26.21 -11.36 0.27
C GLY A 450 25.06 -12.00 -0.50
N VAL A 451 23.85 -11.44 -0.41
CA VAL A 451 22.66 -11.88 -1.18
C VAL A 451 22.67 -11.34 -2.60
N PHE A 452 23.16 -10.11 -2.78
CA PHE A 452 23.27 -9.41 -4.05
C PHE A 452 24.74 -9.02 -4.32
N PRO A 453 25.62 -9.98 -4.66
CA PRO A 453 27.04 -9.73 -4.93
C PRO A 453 27.31 -8.79 -6.12
N GLU A 454 26.32 -8.59 -6.98
CA GLU A 454 26.31 -7.62 -8.05
C GLU A 454 26.26 -6.17 -7.57
N ILE A 455 25.85 -5.90 -6.32
CA ILE A 455 25.91 -4.55 -5.74
C ILE A 455 27.37 -4.26 -5.39
N PRO A 456 28.02 -3.27 -6.03
CA PRO A 456 29.39 -2.94 -5.71
C PRO A 456 29.55 -2.51 -4.26
N SER A 457 30.58 -2.99 -3.57
CA SER A 457 30.79 -2.72 -2.15
C SER A 457 30.87 -1.22 -1.81
N HIS A 458 31.39 -0.38 -2.72
CA HIS A 458 31.45 1.08 -2.53
C HIS A 458 30.07 1.77 -2.55
N LYS A 459 29.04 1.11 -3.10
CA LYS A 459 27.65 1.58 -3.04
C LYS A 459 26.97 1.20 -1.72
N ILE A 460 27.55 0.31 -0.91
CA ILE A 460 26.99 -0.10 0.38
C ILE A 460 27.62 0.75 1.48
N THR A 461 26.82 1.51 2.22
CA THR A 461 27.26 2.32 3.36
C THR A 461 26.51 1.87 4.60
N LYS A 462 27.21 1.17 5.51
CA LYS A 462 26.65 0.76 6.81
C LYS A 462 26.60 1.94 7.77
N LEU A 463 25.45 2.13 8.42
CA LEU A 463 25.20 3.16 9.40
C LEU A 463 25.19 2.56 10.81
N ALA A 464 25.72 3.28 11.79
CA ALA A 464 25.87 2.76 13.15
C ALA A 464 24.55 2.73 13.92
N ASN A 465 23.57 3.57 13.54
CA ASN A 465 22.25 3.66 14.16
C ASN A 465 21.26 4.41 13.25
N THR A 466 19.99 4.45 13.66
CA THR A 466 18.92 5.12 12.91
C THR A 466 19.05 6.65 12.88
N ASP A 467 19.66 7.28 13.89
CA ASP A 467 19.83 8.75 13.92
C ASP A 467 20.84 9.22 12.85
N GLU A 468 21.85 8.40 12.51
CA GLU A 468 22.81 8.70 11.44
C GLU A 468 22.16 8.77 10.06
N LEU A 469 21.06 8.05 9.82
CA LEU A 469 20.37 8.07 8.53
C LEU A 469 19.93 9.49 8.16
N PHE A 470 19.29 10.19 9.10
CA PHE A 470 18.79 11.55 8.89
C PHE A 470 19.93 12.51 8.55
N GLN A 471 21.03 12.48 9.32
CA GLN A 471 22.19 13.33 9.07
C GLN A 471 22.87 13.00 7.74
N THR A 472 23.05 11.72 7.44
CA THR A 472 23.69 11.24 6.20
C THR A 472 22.95 11.75 4.97
N ILE A 473 21.62 11.74 5.00
CA ILE A 473 20.78 12.23 3.89
C ILE A 473 21.00 13.72 3.65
N LEU A 474 20.98 14.53 4.72
CA LEU A 474 21.15 15.98 4.62
C LEU A 474 22.56 16.35 4.16
N ASP A 475 23.58 15.74 4.76
CA ASP A 475 25.00 16.06 4.50
C ASP A 475 25.43 15.73 3.07
N ASN A 476 24.80 14.74 2.44
CA ASN A 476 25.15 14.30 1.09
C ASN A 476 24.13 14.69 0.02
N ASN A 477 23.10 15.49 0.36
CA ASN A 477 22.02 15.90 -0.55
C ASN A 477 21.36 14.68 -1.23
N TYR A 478 21.01 13.66 -0.45
CA TYR A 478 20.37 12.45 -0.96
C TYR A 478 18.84 12.56 -1.04
N PHE A 479 18.26 11.87 -2.01
CA PHE A 479 16.85 11.54 -2.02
C PHE A 479 16.74 10.06 -1.66
N ALA A 480 16.37 9.80 -0.41
CA ALA A 480 16.33 8.45 0.12
C ALA A 480 14.93 7.86 -0.05
N VAL A 481 14.86 6.65 -0.57
CA VAL A 481 13.63 5.93 -0.90
C VAL A 481 13.78 4.48 -0.50
N GLN A 482 12.71 3.88 0.04
CA GLN A 482 12.65 2.45 0.24
C GLN A 482 11.79 1.78 -0.83
N VAL A 483 12.23 0.61 -1.31
CA VAL A 483 11.48 -0.19 -2.29
C VAL A 483 11.12 -1.53 -1.70
N ASN A 484 9.87 -1.92 -1.97
CA ASN A 484 9.31 -3.22 -1.65
C ASN A 484 8.57 -3.76 -2.86
N ASP A 485 8.66 -5.07 -3.12
CA ASP A 485 7.83 -5.77 -4.11
C ASP A 485 6.78 -6.67 -3.44
N LEU A 486 7.04 -7.12 -2.21
CA LEU A 486 6.20 -8.02 -1.40
C LEU A 486 6.00 -9.43 -1.99
N PHE A 487 6.37 -9.66 -3.24
CA PHE A 487 6.37 -10.96 -3.90
C PHE A 487 7.70 -11.70 -3.67
N MET A 488 7.60 -12.97 -3.28
CA MET A 488 8.74 -13.85 -3.10
C MET A 488 8.99 -14.75 -4.30
N SER A 489 9.91 -14.35 -5.18
CA SER A 489 10.37 -15.24 -6.24
C SER A 489 11.20 -16.40 -5.70
N GLN A 490 11.22 -17.51 -6.43
CA GLN A 490 12.11 -18.63 -6.15
C GLN A 490 13.59 -18.18 -6.22
N GLU A 491 13.92 -17.27 -7.13
CA GLU A 491 15.27 -16.71 -7.22
C GLU A 491 15.73 -16.07 -5.91
N LEU A 492 14.88 -15.26 -5.26
CA LEU A 492 15.23 -14.64 -3.99
C LEU A 492 15.37 -15.68 -2.87
N ALA A 493 14.43 -16.63 -2.81
CA ALA A 493 14.49 -17.76 -1.87
C ALA A 493 15.81 -18.55 -2.00
N ASP A 494 16.24 -18.82 -3.22
CA ASP A 494 17.47 -19.54 -3.51
C ASP A 494 18.70 -18.73 -3.08
N ARG A 495 18.79 -17.45 -3.45
CA ARG A 495 19.91 -16.57 -3.08
C ARG A 495 20.11 -16.54 -1.57
N VAL A 496 19.02 -16.41 -0.84
CA VAL A 496 19.06 -16.32 0.63
C VAL A 496 19.41 -17.67 1.24
N THR A 497 18.87 -18.76 0.70
CA THR A 497 19.24 -20.11 1.13
C THR A 497 20.73 -20.36 0.93
N GLN A 498 21.28 -20.00 -0.24
CA GLN A 498 22.70 -20.15 -0.53
C GLN A 498 23.57 -19.27 0.38
N PHE A 499 23.17 -18.02 0.63
CA PHE A 499 23.86 -17.17 1.57
C PHE A 499 23.88 -17.79 2.98
N SER A 500 22.72 -18.24 3.48
CA SER A 500 22.61 -18.86 4.80
C SER A 500 23.46 -20.12 4.91
N LEU A 501 23.43 -21.02 3.92
CA LEU A 501 24.26 -22.23 3.90
C LEU A 501 25.75 -21.89 3.91
N LYS A 502 26.17 -20.93 3.08
CA LYS A 502 27.55 -20.47 3.03
C LYS A 502 27.98 -19.87 4.38
N LYS A 503 27.16 -19.02 4.98
CA LYS A 503 27.47 -18.38 6.26
C LYS A 503 27.56 -19.41 7.39
N CYS A 504 26.62 -20.35 7.43
CA CYS A 504 26.63 -21.44 8.41
C CYS A 504 27.79 -22.43 8.21
N SER A 505 28.37 -22.53 7.01
CA SER A 505 29.56 -23.38 6.77
C SER A 505 30.81 -22.90 7.52
N GLU A 506 30.83 -21.65 7.99
CA GLU A 506 31.86 -21.13 8.88
C GLU A 506 31.74 -21.71 10.32
N ASN A 507 30.61 -22.37 10.64
CA ASN A 507 30.36 -23.06 11.90
C ASN A 507 30.04 -24.56 11.66
N PRO A 508 31.07 -25.43 11.55
CA PRO A 508 30.88 -26.85 11.28
C PRO A 508 30.03 -27.57 12.32
N GLU A 509 30.11 -27.18 13.59
CA GLU A 509 29.35 -27.78 14.69
C GLU A 509 27.84 -27.61 14.49
N PHE A 510 27.42 -26.42 14.03
CA PHE A 510 26.03 -26.13 13.70
C PHE A 510 25.55 -26.98 12.51
N LEU A 511 26.34 -27.10 11.44
CA LEU A 511 25.94 -27.93 10.30
C LEU A 511 25.84 -29.41 10.69
N GLU A 512 26.75 -29.92 11.53
CA GLU A 512 26.64 -31.27 12.08
C GLU A 512 25.39 -31.43 12.95
N GLU A 513 25.00 -30.42 13.71
CA GLU A 513 23.75 -30.42 14.47
C GLU A 513 22.53 -30.52 13.55
N VAL A 514 22.50 -29.75 12.46
CA VAL A 514 21.42 -29.84 11.46
C VAL A 514 21.39 -31.23 10.81
N GLU A 515 22.55 -31.80 10.45
CA GLU A 515 22.61 -33.16 9.89
C GLU A 515 22.22 -34.25 10.90
N ARG A 516 22.44 -34.02 12.21
CA ARG A 516 21.88 -34.88 13.27
C ARG A 516 20.35 -34.72 13.34
N ALA A 517 19.84 -33.49 13.26
CA ALA A 517 18.41 -33.21 13.29
C ALA A 517 17.67 -33.90 12.14
N LYS A 518 18.22 -33.86 10.93
CA LYS A 518 17.65 -34.49 9.72
C LYS A 518 17.51 -36.02 9.78
N LYS A 519 18.15 -36.68 10.76
CA LYS A 519 17.99 -38.13 10.97
C LYS A 519 16.73 -38.50 11.73
N HIS A 520 16.00 -37.52 12.26
CA HIS A 520 14.72 -37.71 12.92
C HIS A 520 13.56 -37.61 11.93
N PHE A 521 12.50 -38.37 12.17
CA PHE A 521 11.26 -38.28 11.38
C PHE A 521 10.02 -38.50 12.26
N PRO A 522 9.02 -37.60 12.21
CA PRO A 522 9.14 -36.28 11.58
C PRO A 522 10.14 -35.39 12.35
N LEU A 523 10.80 -34.46 11.66
CA LEU A 523 11.45 -33.33 12.29
C LEU A 523 10.46 -32.16 12.38
N LEU A 524 9.83 -32.01 13.54
CA LEU A 524 8.79 -31.02 13.80
C LEU A 524 9.42 -29.68 14.21
N CYS A 525 9.05 -28.59 13.54
CA CYS A 525 9.34 -27.23 14.01
C CYS A 525 8.17 -26.68 14.83
N ILE A 526 8.43 -26.15 16.02
CA ILE A 526 7.46 -25.42 16.83
C ILE A 526 7.94 -23.99 16.97
N GLN A 527 7.14 -23.05 16.48
CA GLN A 527 7.41 -21.63 16.69
C GLN A 527 6.78 -21.16 18.00
N ILE A 528 7.62 -20.67 18.91
CA ILE A 528 7.28 -20.09 20.20
C ILE A 528 7.21 -18.56 20.07
N ARG A 529 6.33 -17.96 20.88
CA ARG A 529 6.22 -16.51 21.01
C ARG A 529 5.95 -16.12 22.46
N SER A 530 6.55 -15.01 22.88
CA SER A 530 6.23 -14.32 24.14
C SER A 530 5.20 -13.19 24.02
N SER A 531 4.71 -12.87 22.80
CA SER A 531 3.65 -11.89 22.53
C SER A 531 2.70 -12.36 21.42
N ARG A 532 1.45 -11.87 21.38
CA ARG A 532 0.37 -12.44 20.54
C ARG A 532 0.24 -13.95 20.77
N THR A 533 0.29 -14.31 22.04
CA THR A 533 0.50 -15.68 22.49
C THR A 533 -0.81 -16.38 22.67
N TRP A 534 -0.77 -17.68 22.49
CA TRP A 534 -1.76 -18.55 23.06
C TRP A 534 -1.38 -18.87 24.51
N VAL A 535 -2.33 -18.81 25.43
CA VAL A 535 -2.02 -18.85 26.87
C VAL A 535 -1.56 -20.23 27.33
N SER A 536 -2.09 -21.32 26.75
CA SER A 536 -1.74 -22.70 27.10
C SER A 536 -0.57 -23.30 26.28
N GLN A 537 0.34 -22.45 25.77
CA GLN A 537 1.37 -22.88 24.81
C GLN A 537 2.31 -23.95 25.29
N VAL A 538 2.62 -23.94 26.59
CA VAL A 538 3.57 -24.87 27.17
C VAL A 538 2.96 -26.27 27.17
N GLU A 539 1.78 -26.42 27.78
CA GLU A 539 1.08 -27.69 27.91
C GLU A 539 0.62 -28.22 26.55
N GLY A 540 0.09 -27.33 25.71
CA GLY A 540 -0.39 -27.65 24.37
C GLY A 540 0.69 -28.27 23.49
N ASN A 541 1.83 -27.59 23.34
CA ASN A 541 2.95 -28.10 22.57
C ASN A 541 3.56 -29.37 23.17
N ALA A 542 3.71 -29.44 24.50
CA ALA A 542 4.20 -30.65 25.16
C ALA A 542 3.29 -31.86 24.90
N ASN A 543 1.97 -31.66 24.88
CA ASN A 543 1.00 -32.71 24.58
C ASN A 543 1.07 -33.17 23.11
N ILE A 544 1.21 -32.24 22.15
CA ILE A 544 1.46 -32.59 20.74
C ILE A 544 2.71 -33.45 20.61
N ILE A 545 3.83 -33.01 21.19
CA ILE A 545 5.12 -33.73 21.12
C ILE A 545 4.99 -35.14 21.69
N LYS A 546 4.38 -35.28 22.88
CA LYS A 546 4.17 -36.59 23.52
C LYS A 546 3.37 -37.55 22.65
N LYS A 547 2.23 -37.10 22.14
CA LYS A 547 1.37 -37.93 21.29
C LYS A 547 2.06 -38.31 19.98
N LEU A 548 2.73 -37.37 19.32
CA LEU A 548 3.49 -37.68 18.09
C LEU A 548 4.60 -38.71 18.35
N ALA A 549 5.27 -38.65 19.51
CA ALA A 549 6.31 -39.61 19.86
C ALA A 549 5.79 -41.04 20.11
N GLU A 550 4.50 -41.21 20.41
CA GLU A 550 3.86 -42.53 20.53
C GLU A 550 3.77 -43.24 19.17
N GLU A 551 3.46 -42.49 18.11
CA GLU A 551 3.37 -43.01 16.73
C GLU A 551 4.71 -42.97 15.98
N PHE A 552 5.57 -41.99 16.31
CA PHE A 552 6.86 -41.77 15.67
C PHE A 552 8.00 -41.78 16.71
N PRO A 553 8.55 -42.95 17.07
CA PRO A 553 9.55 -43.07 18.13
C PRO A 553 10.88 -42.34 17.85
N ASN A 554 11.14 -41.98 16.59
CA ASN A 554 12.32 -41.20 16.17
C ASN A 554 11.97 -39.72 15.86
N LEU A 555 10.97 -39.17 16.54
CA LEU A 555 10.62 -37.75 16.50
C LEU A 555 11.79 -36.85 16.94
N GLY A 556 11.99 -35.76 16.20
CA GLY A 556 12.87 -34.66 16.58
C GLY A 556 12.10 -33.34 16.61
N VAL A 557 12.49 -32.42 17.49
CA VAL A 557 11.79 -31.13 17.65
C VAL A 557 12.77 -29.97 17.52
N VAL A 558 12.49 -29.02 16.63
CA VAL A 558 13.20 -27.74 16.50
C VAL A 558 12.34 -26.64 17.09
N PHE A 559 12.84 -25.93 18.08
CA PHE A 559 12.15 -24.76 18.62
C PHE A 559 12.64 -23.49 17.92
N ASP A 560 11.71 -22.74 17.34
CA ASP A 560 11.96 -21.44 16.72
C ASP A 560 11.33 -20.32 17.55
N GLY A 561 12.00 -19.18 17.65
CA GLY A 561 11.51 -18.01 18.38
C GLY A 561 12.04 -16.70 17.79
N TRP A 562 12.19 -15.69 18.62
CA TRP A 562 12.77 -14.39 18.25
C TRP A 562 14.17 -14.54 17.63
N SER A 563 14.51 -13.66 16.68
CA SER A 563 15.84 -13.62 16.06
C SER A 563 16.73 -12.62 16.77
N ARG A 564 18.02 -12.94 16.93
CA ARG A 564 19.01 -11.94 17.38
C ARG A 564 19.30 -10.97 16.24
N LEU A 565 19.63 -9.73 16.55
CA LEU A 565 20.14 -8.76 15.55
C LEU A 565 21.65 -8.92 15.38
N GLU A 566 22.20 -8.63 14.19
CA GLU A 566 23.66 -8.62 13.99
C GLU A 566 24.36 -7.69 14.99
N VAL A 567 23.78 -6.50 15.20
CA VAL A 567 24.13 -5.58 16.28
C VAL A 567 23.10 -5.78 17.40
N GLY A 568 23.48 -6.54 18.42
CA GLY A 568 22.58 -6.92 19.52
C GLY A 568 21.90 -5.72 20.19
N ASP A 569 20.67 -5.93 20.63
CA ASP A 569 19.87 -4.92 21.34
C ASP A 569 19.14 -5.52 22.54
N SER A 570 18.86 -4.70 23.56
CA SER A 570 18.27 -5.16 24.82
C SER A 570 16.86 -5.71 24.67
N HIS A 571 16.08 -5.24 23.68
CA HIS A 571 14.74 -5.74 23.44
C HIS A 571 14.77 -7.13 22.82
N SER A 572 15.61 -7.37 21.81
CA SER A 572 15.74 -8.70 21.23
C SER A 572 16.27 -9.72 22.22
N GLU A 573 17.27 -9.38 23.03
CA GLU A 573 17.77 -10.30 24.08
C GLU A 573 16.69 -10.60 25.13
N LEU A 574 15.87 -9.62 25.50
CA LEU A 574 14.72 -9.85 26.38
C LEU A 574 13.70 -10.83 25.76
N MET A 575 13.37 -10.67 24.48
CA MET A 575 12.44 -11.57 23.78
C MET A 575 13.01 -12.98 23.63
N ILE A 576 14.31 -13.09 23.28
CA ILE A 576 15.02 -14.38 23.18
C ILE A 576 14.98 -15.14 24.50
N ASN A 577 15.27 -14.47 25.62
CA ASN A 577 15.23 -15.10 26.95
C ASN A 577 13.82 -15.60 27.29
N LYS A 578 12.78 -14.81 27.00
CA LYS A 578 11.39 -15.23 27.21
C LYS A 578 11.01 -16.46 26.38
N ASP A 579 11.39 -16.48 25.10
CA ASP A 579 11.11 -17.61 24.22
C ASP A 579 11.90 -18.87 24.66
N GLN A 580 13.15 -18.71 25.13
CA GLN A 580 13.95 -19.81 25.70
C GLN A 580 13.36 -20.35 27.01
N ASP A 581 12.82 -19.49 27.87
CA ASP A 581 12.14 -19.91 29.11
C ASP A 581 10.91 -20.76 28.81
N ILE A 582 10.14 -20.39 27.78
CA ILE A 582 8.99 -21.18 27.32
C ILE A 582 9.45 -22.52 26.74
N MET A 583 10.50 -22.53 25.92
CA MET A 583 11.10 -23.76 25.38
C MET A 583 11.50 -24.72 26.52
N ASN A 584 12.19 -24.21 27.54
CA ASN A 584 12.64 -25.01 28.68
C ASN A 584 11.46 -25.59 29.47
N GLN A 585 10.37 -24.84 29.63
CA GLN A 585 9.14 -25.33 30.25
C GLN A 585 8.50 -26.47 29.44
N ILE A 586 8.47 -26.37 28.11
CA ILE A 586 7.99 -27.45 27.24
C ILE A 586 8.89 -28.69 27.37
N ILE A 587 10.22 -28.51 27.31
CA ILE A 587 11.20 -29.59 27.42
C ILE A 587 11.05 -30.34 28.76
N ALA A 588 10.74 -29.63 29.85
CA ALA A 588 10.51 -30.24 31.16
C ALA A 588 9.28 -31.16 31.23
N LEU A 589 8.34 -31.02 30.28
CA LEU A 589 7.08 -31.79 30.23
C LEU A 589 7.09 -32.94 29.22
N ILE A 590 8.16 -33.11 28.42
CA ILE A 590 8.27 -34.15 27.40
C ILE A 590 9.30 -35.23 27.80
N PRO A 591 9.18 -36.46 27.25
CA PRO A 591 10.15 -37.52 27.51
C PRO A 591 11.60 -37.13 27.15
N PRO A 592 12.60 -37.42 28.02
CA PRO A 592 13.98 -36.96 27.84
C PRO A 592 14.72 -37.64 26.67
N ASN A 593 14.15 -38.70 26.09
CA ASN A 593 14.69 -39.36 24.91
C ASN A 593 14.35 -38.65 23.60
N ILE A 594 13.35 -37.76 23.59
CA ILE A 594 13.01 -36.94 22.41
C ILE A 594 14.11 -35.91 22.22
N LYS A 595 14.72 -35.87 21.03
CA LYS A 595 15.79 -34.92 20.73
C LYS A 595 15.22 -33.57 20.35
N THR A 596 15.76 -32.53 20.97
CA THR A 596 15.37 -31.15 20.76
C THR A 596 16.54 -30.31 20.26
N TYR A 597 16.24 -29.33 19.43
CA TYR A 597 17.18 -28.40 18.80
C TYR A 597 16.65 -26.97 18.97
N CYS A 598 17.53 -25.97 19.03
CA CYS A 598 17.14 -24.59 19.30
C CYS A 598 17.57 -23.66 18.15
N ALA A 599 16.58 -23.03 17.53
CA ALA A 599 16.79 -21.94 16.56
C ALA A 599 16.44 -20.56 17.17
N ILE A 600 16.08 -20.48 18.46
CA ILE A 600 15.77 -19.22 19.15
C ILE A 600 17.05 -18.39 19.31
N GLY A 601 17.00 -17.10 18.95
CA GLY A 601 18.15 -16.19 19.02
C GLY A 601 19.18 -16.39 17.92
N THR A 602 18.89 -17.21 16.91
CA THR A 602 19.73 -17.35 15.71
C THR A 602 19.26 -16.43 14.58
N THR A 603 20.05 -16.27 13.51
CA THR A 603 19.73 -15.41 12.37
C THR A 603 19.53 -16.24 11.11
N VAL A 604 20.58 -16.41 10.32
CA VAL A 604 20.59 -17.12 9.04
C VAL A 604 20.45 -18.63 9.23
N GLU A 605 20.84 -19.14 10.40
CA GLU A 605 20.69 -20.54 10.81
C GLU A 605 19.22 -20.99 10.76
N LYS A 606 18.27 -20.08 11.05
CA LYS A 606 16.83 -20.38 10.98
C LYS A 606 16.40 -20.79 9.57
N VAL A 607 17.04 -20.25 8.53
CA VAL A 607 16.77 -20.64 7.13
C VAL A 607 17.25 -22.06 6.88
N VAL A 608 18.44 -22.41 7.40
CA VAL A 608 19.00 -23.77 7.28
C VAL A 608 18.11 -24.79 8.00
N PHE A 609 17.66 -24.48 9.22
CA PHE A 609 16.69 -25.32 9.93
C PHE A 609 15.33 -25.39 9.22
N ALA A 610 14.84 -24.29 8.65
CA ALA A 610 13.57 -24.28 7.90
C ALA A 610 13.61 -25.25 6.71
N HIS A 611 14.76 -25.42 6.05
CA HIS A 611 14.92 -26.45 5.00
C HIS A 611 15.05 -27.86 5.57
N ALA A 612 15.62 -28.01 6.77
CA ALA A 612 15.81 -29.30 7.42
C ALA A 612 14.50 -29.94 7.90
N ILE A 613 13.56 -29.16 8.44
CA ILE A 613 12.32 -29.67 9.05
C ILE A 613 11.38 -30.33 8.05
N ASP A 614 10.48 -31.20 8.52
CA ASP A 614 9.46 -31.87 7.71
C ASP A 614 8.10 -31.17 7.77
N VAL A 615 7.72 -30.72 8.97
CA VAL A 615 6.44 -30.09 9.26
C VAL A 615 6.62 -29.02 10.33
N TYR A 616 5.73 -28.03 10.39
CA TYR A 616 5.73 -27.04 11.46
C TYR A 616 4.36 -26.83 12.10
N SER A 617 4.39 -26.31 13.32
CA SER A 617 3.28 -25.61 13.98
C SER A 617 3.73 -24.18 14.30
N ALA A 618 2.99 -23.19 13.81
CA ALA A 618 3.37 -21.79 14.00
C ALA A 618 2.17 -20.86 14.13
N PRO A 619 2.22 -19.86 15.03
CA PRO A 619 1.23 -18.79 15.04
C PRO A 619 1.37 -17.91 13.80
N LEU A 620 0.27 -17.28 13.40
CA LEU A 620 0.30 -16.30 12.31
C LEU A 620 1.27 -15.15 12.62
N GLY A 621 2.21 -14.92 11.69
CA GLY A 621 3.08 -13.76 11.72
C GLY A 621 4.25 -13.86 10.74
N SER A 622 5.09 -12.83 10.70
CA SER A 622 6.28 -12.77 9.83
C SER A 622 7.33 -13.85 10.14
N GLY A 623 7.19 -14.53 11.28
CA GLY A 623 7.97 -15.73 11.58
C GLY A 623 7.72 -16.89 10.63
N MET A 624 6.65 -16.85 9.83
CA MET A 624 6.30 -17.92 8.89
C MET A 624 6.99 -17.75 7.53
N THR A 625 7.51 -16.55 7.23
CA THR A 625 8.16 -16.23 5.95
C THR A 625 9.22 -17.27 5.56
N ARG A 626 10.09 -17.68 6.49
CA ARG A 626 11.11 -18.70 6.19
C ARG A 626 10.57 -20.11 6.00
N LEU A 627 9.49 -20.45 6.70
CA LEU A 627 8.89 -21.79 6.65
C LEU A 627 8.12 -21.98 5.35
N ILE A 628 7.40 -20.95 4.91
CA ILE A 628 6.41 -21.05 3.84
C ILE A 628 6.91 -20.47 2.53
N TRP A 629 7.64 -19.34 2.59
CA TRP A 629 8.06 -18.61 1.39
C TRP A 629 9.51 -18.89 0.97
N ILE A 630 10.35 -19.35 1.91
CA ILE A 630 11.74 -19.70 1.60
C ILE A 630 11.90 -21.22 1.47
N ALA A 631 11.41 -21.97 2.44
CA ALA A 631 11.58 -23.43 2.49
C ALA A 631 10.36 -24.22 2.00
N SER A 632 9.24 -23.55 1.71
CA SER A 632 7.97 -24.14 1.24
C SER A 632 7.57 -25.42 1.99
N LYS A 633 7.61 -25.38 3.32
CA LYS A 633 7.25 -26.51 4.18
C LYS A 633 5.75 -26.57 4.42
N PRO A 634 5.15 -27.77 4.51
CA PRO A 634 3.79 -27.91 5.00
C PRO A 634 3.74 -27.69 6.52
N GLY A 635 2.62 -27.20 7.00
CA GLY A 635 2.42 -27.03 8.44
C GLY A 635 1.07 -26.45 8.80
N VAL A 636 0.87 -26.30 10.10
CA VAL A 636 -0.38 -25.84 10.69
C VAL A 636 -0.17 -24.44 11.26
N THR A 637 -1.15 -23.57 11.03
CA THR A 637 -1.16 -22.20 11.55
C THR A 637 -2.43 -21.87 12.31
N HIS A 638 -2.24 -21.10 13.36
CA HIS A 638 -3.28 -20.64 14.27
C HIS A 638 -3.09 -19.16 14.62
N SER A 639 -4.16 -18.44 14.94
CA SER A 639 -4.09 -17.05 15.39
C SER A 639 -5.36 -16.63 16.14
N HIS A 640 -5.31 -15.46 16.77
CA HIS A 640 -6.53 -14.74 17.20
C HIS A 640 -7.47 -14.54 15.98
N THR A 641 -8.79 -14.67 16.19
CA THR A 641 -9.76 -14.68 15.08
C THR A 641 -9.85 -13.37 14.30
N TYR A 642 -9.48 -12.23 14.92
CA TYR A 642 -9.30 -10.94 14.24
C TYR A 642 -8.54 -11.07 12.92
N PHE A 643 -7.44 -11.84 12.89
CA PHE A 643 -6.62 -11.97 11.70
C PHE A 643 -7.25 -12.81 10.58
N TYR A 644 -8.28 -13.61 10.88
CA TYR A 644 -8.99 -14.41 9.86
C TYR A 644 -9.80 -13.52 8.94
N ASP A 645 -10.24 -12.34 9.40
CA ASP A 645 -11.07 -11.43 8.63
C ASP A 645 -10.23 -10.31 7.98
N VAL A 646 -8.95 -10.23 8.33
CA VAL A 646 -8.01 -9.25 7.79
C VAL A 646 -7.57 -9.67 6.40
N VAL A 647 -7.86 -8.79 5.45
CA VAL A 647 -7.60 -8.95 4.02
C VAL A 647 -6.16 -9.40 3.75
N TRP A 648 -5.16 -8.69 4.28
CA TRP A 648 -3.76 -9.07 4.03
C TRP A 648 -3.39 -10.43 4.60
N CYS A 649 -3.93 -10.85 5.73
CA CYS A 649 -3.64 -12.17 6.28
C CYS A 649 -4.12 -13.28 5.35
N LYS A 650 -5.32 -13.13 4.76
CA LYS A 650 -5.87 -14.10 3.81
C LYS A 650 -4.96 -14.25 2.59
N ASP A 651 -4.43 -13.13 2.08
CA ASP A 651 -3.49 -13.14 0.95
C ASP A 651 -2.19 -13.86 1.23
N HIS A 652 -1.61 -13.53 2.37
CA HIS A 652 -0.29 -14.02 2.75
C HIS A 652 -0.29 -15.52 3.01
N MET A 653 -1.47 -16.09 3.24
CA MET A 653 -1.64 -17.44 3.73
C MET A 653 -2.26 -18.41 2.73
N ASN A 654 -3.05 -17.92 1.76
CA ASN A 654 -3.86 -18.79 0.90
C ASN A 654 -3.42 -18.80 -0.58
N SER A 655 -2.28 -18.19 -0.94
CA SER A 655 -2.14 -17.70 -2.31
C SER A 655 -0.74 -17.84 -2.94
N PRO A 656 -0.64 -18.27 -4.23
CA PRO A 656 0.57 -18.10 -5.05
C PRO A 656 0.90 -16.62 -5.33
N LEU A 657 0.10 -15.69 -4.80
CA LEU A 657 0.22 -14.25 -4.99
C LEU A 657 1.35 -13.61 -4.17
N VAL A 658 1.85 -14.31 -3.15
CA VAL A 658 2.94 -13.81 -2.28
C VAL A 658 4.27 -14.52 -2.50
N GLY A 659 4.27 -15.61 -3.28
CA GLY A 659 5.50 -16.23 -3.73
C GLY A 659 5.31 -17.43 -4.65
N GLU A 660 6.37 -17.80 -5.35
CA GLU A 660 6.41 -18.96 -6.24
C GLU A 660 6.54 -20.27 -5.43
N ASN A 661 5.84 -21.33 -5.87
CA ASN A 661 5.94 -22.68 -5.29
C ASN A 661 5.70 -22.76 -3.77
N VAL A 662 4.89 -21.84 -3.24
CA VAL A 662 4.53 -21.81 -1.81
C VAL A 662 3.53 -22.92 -1.49
N ILE A 663 3.78 -23.68 -0.42
CA ILE A 663 2.79 -24.61 0.16
C ILE A 663 1.95 -23.84 1.18
N PRO A 664 0.64 -23.62 0.95
CA PRO A 664 -0.20 -22.94 1.92
C PRO A 664 -0.30 -23.71 3.25
N PRO A 665 -0.20 -23.05 4.41
CA PRO A 665 -0.49 -23.65 5.71
C PRO A 665 -1.94 -24.11 5.82
N ILE A 666 -2.17 -25.15 6.62
CA ILE A 666 -3.50 -25.48 7.13
C ILE A 666 -3.85 -24.50 8.25
N TRP A 667 -4.94 -23.74 8.10
CA TRP A 667 -5.47 -22.91 9.18
C TRP A 667 -6.29 -23.75 10.15
N VAL A 668 -6.04 -23.58 11.44
CA VAL A 668 -6.97 -24.05 12.48
C VAL A 668 -8.30 -23.30 12.29
N ASP A 669 -9.41 -24.01 12.21
CA ASP A 669 -10.71 -23.39 12.02
C ASP A 669 -11.06 -22.46 13.19
N ARG A 670 -11.66 -21.30 12.90
CA ARG A 670 -11.97 -20.25 13.90
C ARG A 670 -12.85 -20.73 15.04
N ASN A 671 -13.63 -21.81 14.84
CA ASN A 671 -14.48 -22.41 15.87
C ASN A 671 -13.67 -23.08 16.99
N TYR A 672 -12.38 -23.36 16.75
CA TYR A 672 -11.46 -23.94 17.72
C TYR A 672 -10.53 -22.90 18.35
N ILE A 673 -10.77 -21.61 18.11
CA ILE A 673 -10.00 -20.50 18.68
C ILE A 673 -10.83 -19.77 19.74
N VAL A 674 -10.21 -19.46 20.87
CA VAL A 674 -10.78 -18.63 21.94
C VAL A 674 -9.98 -17.34 22.03
N ASP A 675 -10.57 -16.21 21.61
CA ASP A 675 -9.89 -14.91 21.66
C ASP A 675 -9.75 -14.40 23.09
N LEU A 676 -8.58 -13.81 23.39
CA LEU A 676 -8.24 -13.23 24.69
C LEU A 676 -7.73 -11.78 24.51
N PRO A 677 -7.65 -10.98 25.59
CA PRO A 677 -7.16 -9.61 25.51
C PRO A 677 -5.74 -9.50 24.91
N ASP A 678 -5.39 -8.31 24.41
CA ASP A 678 -4.07 -7.97 23.85
C ASP A 678 -3.64 -8.81 22.65
N SER A 679 -4.61 -9.20 21.81
CA SER A 679 -4.38 -10.10 20.67
C SER A 679 -3.85 -11.49 21.05
N ASN A 680 -3.98 -11.88 22.32
CA ASN A 680 -3.72 -13.25 22.77
C ASN A 680 -4.93 -14.14 22.46
N TYR A 681 -4.76 -15.45 22.52
CA TYR A 681 -5.85 -16.38 22.29
C TYR A 681 -5.61 -17.70 23.01
N ASP A 682 -6.47 -18.68 22.83
CA ASP A 682 -6.21 -20.08 23.10
C ASP A 682 -6.84 -20.91 21.99
N CYS A 683 -6.54 -22.21 21.94
CA CYS A 683 -7.06 -23.09 20.90
C CYS A 683 -7.23 -24.53 21.36
N ASP A 684 -8.04 -25.30 20.60
CA ASP A 684 -8.10 -26.74 20.77
C ASP A 684 -6.84 -27.41 20.18
N TRP A 685 -5.89 -27.75 21.07
CA TRP A 685 -4.64 -28.43 20.74
C TRP A 685 -4.82 -29.79 20.06
N SER A 686 -5.96 -30.45 20.26
CA SER A 686 -6.23 -31.70 19.59
C SER A 686 -6.40 -31.51 18.09
N VAL A 687 -7.00 -30.40 17.65
CA VAL A 687 -7.15 -30.08 16.21
C VAL A 687 -5.79 -29.85 15.56
N ILE A 688 -4.90 -29.10 16.23
CA ILE A 688 -3.54 -28.87 15.72
C ILE A 688 -2.80 -30.21 15.59
N TYR A 689 -2.91 -31.10 16.59
CA TYR A 689 -2.32 -32.43 16.52
C TYR A 689 -2.85 -33.24 15.33
N GLU A 690 -4.18 -33.29 15.14
CA GLU A 690 -4.81 -34.05 14.05
C GLU A 690 -4.36 -33.54 12.67
N GLU A 691 -4.24 -32.22 12.49
CA GLU A 691 -3.74 -31.67 11.22
C GLU A 691 -2.25 -31.96 11.00
N ILE A 692 -1.42 -31.84 12.04
CA ILE A 692 0.01 -32.18 11.93
C ILE A 692 0.18 -33.65 11.57
N ILE A 693 -0.57 -34.56 12.20
CA ILE A 693 -0.41 -35.99 11.95
C ILE A 693 -0.91 -36.38 10.56
N ASN A 694 -1.96 -35.74 10.05
CA ASN A 694 -2.41 -35.92 8.67
C ASN A 694 -1.31 -35.52 7.69
N ILE A 695 -0.68 -34.35 7.88
CA ILE A 695 0.46 -33.92 7.08
C ILE A 695 1.59 -34.97 7.16
N VAL A 696 2.01 -35.36 8.36
CA VAL A 696 3.13 -36.30 8.54
C VAL A 696 2.87 -37.65 7.89
N ARG A 697 1.63 -38.15 7.93
CA ARG A 697 1.26 -39.43 7.29
C ARG A 697 1.30 -39.38 5.76
N GLU A 698 1.14 -38.21 5.17
CA GLU A 698 1.28 -37.99 3.72
C GLU A 698 2.74 -37.80 3.29
N LEU A 699 3.61 -37.38 4.21
CA LEU A 699 5.04 -37.25 3.96
C LEU A 699 5.72 -38.63 3.89
N SER A 700 6.58 -38.80 2.88
CA SER A 700 7.50 -39.94 2.84
C SER A 700 8.68 -39.68 3.78
N PRO A 701 9.09 -40.63 4.63
CA PRO A 701 10.33 -40.53 5.39
C PRO A 701 11.52 -40.32 4.44
N ARG A 702 12.43 -39.41 4.81
CA ARG A 702 13.58 -39.02 3.98
C ARG A 702 14.68 -40.07 3.90
#